data_AF-R8BES6-F1
#
_entry.id   AF-R8BES6-F1
#
_cell.length_a   1.000
_cell.length_b   1.000
_cell.length_c   1.000
_cell.angle_alpha   90.00
_cell.angle_beta   90.00
_cell.angle_gamma   90.00
#
_symmetry.space_group_name_H-M   'P 1'
#
loop_
_entity.id
_entity.type
_entity.pdbx_description
1 polymer ?
#
loop_
_entity_poly.entity_id
_entity_poly.type
_entity_poly.pdbx_seq_one_letter_code
_entity_poly.pdbx_strand_id
1 'polypeptide(L)'
;MVKSYLKYEHAKSFGLVTSSSSNIVWAPQERSGTGAGRAIVAANEEVLCWDIKKGELLSRWRDENCRAQVTAIAQSKTDKDVFAVGYEDGSIRIWDSKITTTIVNFNGHKSAITILAFDKTGVRLASGSKDTDVIVWDLVAEVGQYKLRGHKDQVTGLHFVELEPQPQDEEAEQAMVLDGETLGDGYLLTTGKDSLIKIWDLSSRHCVETHVAQTNGECWALGVSPDFSGCVTAGNDGELKVCSDDKMLASAANGSLKIWNVKTQTCIRTFECGYALCCAFLPGDKVVVVGTKTGELELFDVASAALLDSVSAHEGAIWSLQVHPDGRSVVTGSADKTAKFWDFKIVQEPVLGTTRTTPKLKLVQARILKVSDDILSLRFSPDARLLAVALLDNTVKVFFTDSLKLYLNLYGHKLPVLSMDISYDSKLIVTSSADKNVRIWGLDFGDCHKALFAHQDSILQVAFVPHNTDGNGHHFFSSSKDRSIKYWDADKFEQIQRIDGHHGEIWALAVGHSGTFLVSASHDKSIRVWEETDEQIFLEEEREKEIEELYESTLTTSLEQDPDAEDQNGEVTAASKQTVETLMAGERITEALELGMADLNVVKEWEEAKSNNPNIAPPQRNPIFMALGGISAETHVMNVLQRIKAAALHDALLVLPFATVPMLFTFLNIFAIRSMNIPLTCRILFFMLKTHHRQIVASKTMRAMLDGIRMNLRNALKRQKDEMGYNIAALKVVGLQIKEKSVKDYVDENWEEEDQSRSVKKRAHLPRFNSANANALQAPIPEKIRNIDLVVYEKNEGIGGVWWLNKYPGLACDIPSHSYQYTFAPNPYWSSLYAPGREIQKYLQDVAEKYGATRFIKTQHKVEKCVWDADDKQWHITVQNTSTGETFEESANIVIAARGQLNEVNWPQLPGLDKFQGKLLHSAEWDESYDFRHKKVGVIGNGSSAIQIVPSLQKLEGISMTTFMRSPTWISAAFGDAAMVALGLDPNDIIFTKEKQEALARDPDAYFKMRKVIEDGGNLIHDSTIRGTKMQKAFTDEFRTSMREKLAKKPELLNSIVPDFAPGCRRLTPGKGYLEALTEDNVEVVNDPIVEITESGVKLASGREIQLDAIACATGFKISAPPNFEVRGKNGQTLAERWTPHPESYLSIAVDGFPNYLMMFGPNSAIGFGSLTKILEQECDYVVKIIRKMQKEEYATIEPKSERVADFSQYIGEYFKNTVVSMDTK
;
A
#
# COMPACT_ATOMS: atom_id res chain seq x y z
N MET A 1 -21.34 42.84 -23.93
CA MET A 1 -20.63 41.94 -24.88
C MET A 1 -19.85 40.96 -24.03
N VAL A 2 -20.14 39.67 -24.16
CA VAL A 2 -19.32 38.62 -23.55
C VAL A 2 -17.95 38.67 -24.25
N LYS A 3 -16.86 38.83 -23.51
CA LYS A 3 -15.51 38.84 -24.09
C LYS A 3 -15.18 37.41 -24.49
N SER A 4 -15.03 37.16 -25.78
CA SER A 4 -14.55 35.88 -26.33
C SER A 4 -13.03 35.85 -26.32
N TYR A 5 -12.46 34.66 -26.11
CA TYR A 5 -11.01 34.42 -26.16
C TYR A 5 -10.69 33.44 -27.27
N LEU A 6 -9.50 33.57 -27.88
CA LEU A 6 -9.02 32.63 -28.90
C LEU A 6 -8.44 31.38 -28.21
N LYS A 7 -8.64 30.22 -28.84
CA LYS A 7 -8.27 28.91 -28.32
C LYS A 7 -6.90 28.47 -28.83
N TYR A 8 -6.09 27.91 -27.94
CA TYR A 8 -4.87 27.21 -28.33
C TYR A 8 -5.15 25.73 -28.55
N GLU A 9 -4.75 25.21 -29.71
CA GLU A 9 -4.88 23.80 -30.05
C GLU A 9 -3.54 23.15 -30.33
N HIS A 10 -3.48 21.83 -30.14
CA HIS A 10 -2.28 21.06 -30.45
C HIS A 10 -2.08 20.98 -31.97
N ALA A 11 -1.07 21.70 -32.47
CA ALA A 11 -0.74 21.70 -33.89
C ALA A 11 0.28 20.61 -34.24
N LYS A 12 1.39 20.50 -33.48
CA LYS A 12 2.54 19.67 -33.86
C LYS A 12 3.21 18.99 -32.67
N SER A 13 3.52 17.71 -32.81
CA SER A 13 4.40 16.93 -31.92
C SER A 13 5.66 16.49 -32.67
N PHE A 14 6.83 16.62 -32.05
CA PHE A 14 8.09 16.09 -32.60
C PHE A 14 9.17 15.96 -31.50
N GLY A 15 10.37 15.48 -31.87
CA GLY A 15 11.46 15.22 -30.92
C GLY A 15 11.47 13.80 -30.36
N LEU A 16 10.38 13.05 -30.53
CA LEU A 16 10.23 11.66 -30.11
C LEU A 16 10.32 10.73 -31.32
N VAL A 17 11.28 9.79 -31.29
CA VAL A 17 11.39 8.73 -32.31
C VAL A 17 10.60 7.49 -31.87
N THR A 18 10.78 7.09 -30.60
CA THR A 18 10.03 6.00 -29.96
C THR A 18 9.79 6.37 -28.51
N SER A 19 8.59 6.12 -27.99
CA SER A 19 8.28 6.21 -26.57
C SER A 19 8.86 5.00 -25.84
N SER A 20 9.12 5.16 -24.54
CA SER A 20 9.45 4.03 -23.64
C SER A 20 8.23 3.17 -23.29
N SER A 21 7.03 3.64 -23.63
CA SER A 21 5.77 2.99 -23.26
C SER A 21 5.46 1.76 -24.10
N SER A 22 6.07 1.60 -25.27
CA SER A 22 5.64 0.63 -26.29
C SER A 22 6.78 -0.20 -26.88
N ASN A 23 6.41 -1.29 -27.55
CA ASN A 23 7.29 -2.14 -28.33
C ASN A 23 7.45 -1.64 -29.78
N ILE A 24 8.48 -2.14 -30.45
CA ILE A 24 8.83 -1.80 -31.84
C ILE A 24 8.46 -2.98 -32.75
N VAL A 25 7.87 -2.67 -33.91
CA VAL A 25 7.56 -3.68 -34.94
C VAL A 25 8.32 -3.36 -36.22
N TRP A 26 8.97 -4.39 -36.79
CA TRP A 26 9.68 -4.27 -38.06
C TRP A 26 8.88 -4.93 -39.18
N ALA A 27 8.68 -4.22 -40.29
CA ALA A 27 8.01 -4.72 -41.47
C ALA A 27 8.97 -4.76 -42.69
N PRO A 28 9.14 -5.93 -43.34
CA PRO A 28 9.98 -6.05 -44.53
C PRO A 28 9.36 -5.34 -45.74
N GLN A 29 10.19 -4.72 -46.59
CA GLN A 29 9.73 -4.10 -47.83
C GLN A 29 9.73 -5.12 -48.99
N GLU A 30 8.60 -5.36 -49.64
CA GLU A 30 8.42 -6.43 -50.66
C GLU A 30 9.07 -6.16 -52.03
N ARG A 31 10.17 -5.40 -52.11
CA ARG A 31 10.93 -5.25 -53.35
C ARG A 31 12.33 -5.81 -53.19
N SER A 32 12.66 -6.75 -54.08
CA SER A 32 13.92 -7.48 -54.34
C SER A 32 15.18 -6.59 -54.41
N GLY A 33 15.51 -5.91 -53.32
CA GLY A 33 16.71 -5.12 -53.16
C GLY A 33 17.06 -5.03 -51.68
N THR A 34 18.33 -4.77 -51.41
CA THR A 34 18.94 -4.61 -50.08
C THR A 34 18.41 -3.38 -49.32
N GLY A 35 17.09 -3.31 -49.10
CA GLY A 35 16.39 -2.30 -48.33
C GLY A 35 16.24 -2.76 -46.88
N ALA A 36 16.57 -1.90 -45.92
CA ALA A 36 16.60 -2.21 -44.50
C ALA A 36 15.19 -2.42 -43.85
N GLY A 37 14.10 -2.31 -44.63
CA GLY A 37 12.72 -2.43 -44.17
C GLY A 37 12.16 -1.15 -43.53
N ARG A 38 10.95 -1.24 -42.99
CA ARG A 38 10.25 -0.15 -42.27
C ARG A 38 10.19 -0.48 -40.78
N ALA A 39 10.38 0.53 -39.92
CA ALA A 39 10.18 0.41 -38.48
C ALA A 39 8.88 1.13 -38.09
N ILE A 40 7.97 0.42 -37.45
CA ILE A 40 6.76 0.97 -36.82
C ILE A 40 7.03 1.06 -35.32
N VAL A 41 6.90 2.27 -34.79
CA VAL A 41 7.23 2.63 -33.40
C VAL A 41 6.12 3.49 -32.84
N ALA A 42 5.81 3.40 -31.55
CA ALA A 42 4.89 4.36 -30.95
C ALA A 42 5.62 5.61 -30.46
N ALA A 43 4.91 6.73 -30.50
CA ALA A 43 5.34 8.03 -30.02
C ALA A 43 4.22 8.65 -29.19
N ASN A 44 4.14 8.26 -27.91
CA ASN A 44 3.08 8.66 -26.99
C ASN A 44 1.69 8.26 -27.53
N GLU A 45 0.85 9.20 -27.96
CA GLU A 45 -0.51 8.93 -28.46
C GLU A 45 -0.56 8.43 -29.92
N GLU A 46 0.52 8.65 -30.69
CA GLU A 46 0.58 8.35 -32.13
C GLU A 46 1.50 7.17 -32.45
N VAL A 47 1.30 6.53 -33.61
CA VAL A 47 2.18 5.49 -34.15
C VAL A 47 2.90 6.04 -35.39
N LEU A 48 4.22 5.92 -35.42
CA LEU A 48 5.09 6.43 -36.47
C LEU A 48 5.67 5.29 -37.30
N CYS A 49 5.70 5.46 -38.62
CA CYS A 49 6.36 4.54 -39.55
C CYS A 49 7.59 5.20 -40.17
N TRP A 50 8.77 4.61 -39.97
CA TRP A 50 10.06 5.10 -40.44
C TRP A 50 10.65 4.20 -41.52
N ASP A 51 11.29 4.80 -42.54
CA ASP A 51 12.22 4.09 -43.43
C ASP A 51 13.59 4.01 -42.76
N ILE A 52 14.05 2.80 -42.41
CA ILE A 52 15.31 2.59 -41.69
C ILE A 52 16.51 3.02 -42.55
N LYS A 53 16.41 2.90 -43.87
CA LYS A 53 17.55 3.20 -44.77
C LYS A 53 17.76 4.71 -44.94
N LYS A 54 16.67 5.47 -44.99
CA LYS A 54 16.71 6.92 -45.19
C LYS A 54 16.63 7.71 -43.89
N GLY A 55 16.10 7.10 -42.82
CA GLY A 55 15.79 7.79 -41.57
C GLY A 55 14.65 8.81 -41.73
N GLU A 56 13.81 8.66 -42.76
CA GLU A 56 12.68 9.55 -43.05
C GLU A 56 11.39 8.96 -42.46
N LEU A 57 10.55 9.83 -41.90
CA LEU A 57 9.21 9.47 -41.45
C LEU A 57 8.30 9.30 -42.68
N LEU A 58 7.69 8.13 -42.84
CA LEU A 58 6.79 7.81 -43.94
C LEU A 58 5.34 8.20 -43.62
N SER A 59 4.87 7.84 -42.43
CA SER A 59 3.48 8.07 -42.01
C SER A 59 3.35 8.21 -40.50
N ARG A 60 2.30 8.92 -40.08
CA ARG A 60 1.88 9.11 -38.69
C ARG A 60 0.42 8.67 -38.56
N TRP A 61 0.13 7.81 -37.60
CA TRP A 61 -1.22 7.33 -37.30
C TRP A 61 -1.67 7.97 -35.99
N ARG A 62 -2.69 8.81 -36.06
CA ARG A 62 -3.22 9.56 -34.92
C ARG A 62 -4.74 9.53 -34.98
N ASP A 63 -5.37 9.21 -33.85
CA ASP A 63 -6.81 9.34 -33.66
C ASP A 63 -7.09 10.59 -32.83
N GLU A 64 -7.99 11.46 -33.31
CA GLU A 64 -8.35 12.70 -32.62
C GLU A 64 -9.15 12.42 -31.33
N ASN A 65 -9.88 11.31 -31.30
CA ASN A 65 -10.78 10.96 -30.20
C ASN A 65 -10.05 10.38 -28.99
N CYS A 66 -8.77 10.01 -29.12
CA CYS A 66 -8.04 9.39 -28.02
C CYS A 66 -6.69 10.01 -27.79
N ARG A 67 -6.52 10.41 -26.54
CA ARG A 67 -5.32 11.04 -26.02
C ARG A 67 -4.52 10.11 -25.12
N ALA A 68 -4.88 8.83 -25.03
CA ALA A 68 -4.14 7.84 -24.24
C ALA A 68 -2.83 7.46 -24.93
N GLN A 69 -1.81 7.09 -24.16
CA GLN A 69 -0.55 6.63 -24.74
C GLN A 69 -0.72 5.24 -25.36
N VAL A 70 -0.05 5.02 -26.49
CA VAL A 70 0.14 3.70 -27.09
C VAL A 70 1.14 2.93 -26.24
N THR A 71 0.75 1.70 -25.89
CA THR A 71 1.50 0.82 -25.01
C THR A 71 1.88 -0.50 -25.68
N ALA A 72 1.16 -0.94 -26.71
CA ALA A 72 1.48 -2.16 -27.45
C ALA A 72 1.16 -2.02 -28.94
N ILE A 73 2.01 -2.58 -29.80
CA ILE A 73 1.80 -2.68 -31.25
C ILE A 73 2.05 -4.13 -31.68
N ALA A 74 1.11 -4.72 -32.43
CA ALA A 74 1.27 -6.03 -33.03
C ALA A 74 0.91 -5.96 -34.53
N GLN A 75 1.66 -6.70 -35.35
CA GLN A 75 1.36 -6.87 -36.78
C GLN A 75 0.72 -8.24 -37.01
N SER A 76 -0.27 -8.30 -37.89
CA SER A 76 -0.83 -9.58 -38.33
C SER A 76 0.19 -10.36 -39.18
N LYS A 77 0.28 -11.67 -38.96
CA LYS A 77 1.23 -12.54 -39.66
C LYS A 77 0.78 -12.87 -41.09
N THR A 78 -0.53 -12.90 -41.33
CA THR A 78 -1.12 -13.23 -42.63
C THR A 78 -1.29 -11.99 -43.49
N ASP A 79 -1.81 -10.90 -42.91
CA ASP A 79 -1.92 -9.61 -43.58
C ASP A 79 -0.95 -8.59 -42.97
N LYS A 80 0.12 -8.29 -43.71
CA LYS A 80 1.19 -7.42 -43.22
C LYS A 80 0.78 -5.96 -43.13
N ASP A 81 -0.31 -5.55 -43.77
CA ASP A 81 -0.72 -4.15 -43.78
C ASP A 81 -1.61 -3.79 -42.58
N VAL A 82 -2.10 -4.78 -41.83
CA VAL A 82 -2.98 -4.63 -40.66
C VAL A 82 -2.21 -4.70 -39.35
N PHE A 83 -2.46 -3.72 -38.48
CA PHE A 83 -1.79 -3.58 -37.18
C PHE A 83 -2.81 -3.43 -36.06
N ALA A 84 -2.59 -4.10 -34.93
CA ALA A 84 -3.31 -3.85 -33.69
C ALA A 84 -2.47 -2.95 -32.78
N VAL A 85 -3.07 -1.88 -32.27
CA VAL A 85 -2.44 -0.89 -31.40
C VAL A 85 -3.24 -0.80 -30.11
N GLY A 86 -2.61 -1.11 -28.98
CA GLY A 86 -3.19 -1.05 -27.65
C GLY A 86 -2.80 0.24 -26.93
N TYR A 87 -3.73 0.77 -26.14
CA TYR A 87 -3.60 2.05 -25.45
C TYR A 87 -3.64 1.90 -23.91
N GLU A 88 -3.21 2.97 -23.22
CA GLU A 88 -3.16 3.05 -21.76
C GLU A 88 -4.54 3.03 -21.09
N ASP A 89 -5.58 3.47 -21.80
CA ASP A 89 -6.98 3.43 -21.33
C ASP A 89 -7.62 2.04 -21.42
N GLY A 90 -6.93 1.05 -22.01
CA GLY A 90 -7.47 -0.30 -22.22
C GLY A 90 -8.19 -0.48 -23.56
N SER A 91 -8.14 0.52 -24.45
CA SER A 91 -8.67 0.42 -25.81
C SER A 91 -7.66 -0.20 -26.80
N ILE A 92 -8.16 -0.87 -27.84
CA ILE A 92 -7.38 -1.43 -28.95
C ILE A 92 -7.92 -0.83 -30.24
N ARG A 93 -7.05 -0.31 -31.09
CA ARG A 93 -7.38 0.11 -32.46
C ARG A 93 -6.72 -0.81 -33.45
N ILE A 94 -7.47 -1.26 -34.43
CA ILE A 94 -6.93 -1.94 -35.61
C ILE A 94 -6.71 -0.89 -36.70
N TRP A 95 -5.49 -0.77 -37.20
CA TRP A 95 -5.06 0.21 -38.20
C TRP A 95 -4.70 -0.48 -39.52
N ASP A 96 -5.07 0.17 -40.63
CA ASP A 96 -4.51 -0.12 -41.94
C ASP A 96 -3.36 0.84 -42.25
N SER A 97 -2.18 0.27 -42.48
CA SER A 97 -0.96 1.02 -42.79
C SER A 97 -1.00 1.77 -44.13
N LYS A 98 -1.84 1.37 -45.09
CA LYS A 98 -1.94 2.03 -46.40
C LYS A 98 -2.72 3.33 -46.34
N ILE A 99 -3.81 3.34 -45.58
CA ILE A 99 -4.78 4.44 -45.55
C ILE A 99 -4.59 5.29 -44.30
N THR A 100 -3.87 4.80 -43.29
CA THR A 100 -3.62 5.48 -42.01
C THR A 100 -4.91 5.80 -41.25
N THR A 101 -5.88 4.88 -41.32
CA THR A 101 -7.19 4.99 -40.66
C THR A 101 -7.43 3.80 -39.74
N THR A 102 -8.24 4.02 -38.70
CA THR A 102 -8.73 2.96 -37.84
C THR A 102 -9.85 2.17 -38.54
N ILE A 103 -9.74 0.84 -38.51
CA ILE A 103 -10.76 -0.08 -39.04
C ILE A 103 -11.78 -0.39 -37.95
N VAL A 104 -11.30 -0.84 -36.79
CA VAL A 104 -12.13 -1.28 -35.66
C VAL A 104 -11.54 -0.75 -34.35
N ASN A 105 -12.40 -0.47 -33.38
CA ASN A 105 -12.04 -0.12 -32.01
C ASN A 105 -12.63 -1.14 -31.02
N PHE A 106 -11.78 -1.74 -30.19
CA PHE A 106 -12.19 -2.62 -29.10
C PHE A 106 -11.97 -1.96 -27.74
N ASN A 107 -13.02 -1.94 -26.93
CA ASN A 107 -12.96 -1.50 -25.54
C ASN A 107 -13.41 -2.66 -24.64
N GLY A 108 -12.54 -3.14 -23.76
CA GLY A 108 -12.90 -4.23 -22.84
C GLY A 108 -11.98 -4.43 -21.64
N HIS A 109 -10.77 -3.90 -21.70
CA HIS A 109 -9.89 -3.81 -20.53
C HIS A 109 -10.18 -2.55 -19.72
N LYS A 110 -9.91 -2.61 -18.42
CA LYS A 110 -10.10 -1.49 -17.49
C LYS A 110 -8.85 -0.62 -17.33
N SER A 111 -7.72 -1.09 -17.84
CA SER A 111 -6.43 -0.41 -17.71
C SER A 111 -5.52 -0.75 -18.88
N ALA A 112 -4.34 -0.14 -18.90
CA ALA A 112 -3.36 -0.20 -19.96
C ALA A 112 -3.14 -1.59 -20.55
N ILE A 113 -3.15 -1.66 -21.88
CA ILE A 113 -2.83 -2.89 -22.60
C ILE A 113 -1.34 -3.08 -22.62
N THR A 114 -0.86 -4.21 -22.13
CA THR A 114 0.57 -4.47 -21.99
C THR A 114 1.11 -5.24 -23.18
N ILE A 115 0.32 -6.14 -23.75
CA ILE A 115 0.75 -6.96 -24.88
C ILE A 115 -0.42 -7.39 -25.77
N LEU A 116 -0.13 -7.52 -27.06
CA LEU A 116 -1.04 -7.99 -28.10
C LEU A 116 -0.38 -9.11 -28.89
N ALA A 117 -1.12 -10.16 -29.24
CA ALA A 117 -0.66 -11.17 -30.17
C ALA A 117 -1.77 -11.59 -31.14
N PHE A 118 -1.43 -11.66 -32.42
CA PHE A 118 -2.28 -12.29 -33.43
C PHE A 118 -2.07 -13.80 -33.46
N ASP A 119 -3.15 -14.50 -33.76
CA ASP A 119 -3.13 -15.92 -34.10
C ASP A 119 -2.40 -16.15 -35.45
N LYS A 120 -1.96 -17.39 -35.74
CA LYS A 120 -1.31 -17.74 -37.01
C LYS A 120 -2.21 -17.49 -38.21
N THR A 121 -3.51 -17.70 -38.06
CA THR A 121 -4.52 -17.43 -39.10
C THR A 121 -4.81 -15.94 -39.28
N GLY A 122 -4.49 -15.11 -38.27
CA GLY A 122 -4.79 -13.68 -38.25
C GLY A 122 -6.26 -13.34 -38.03
N VAL A 123 -7.12 -14.30 -37.65
CA VAL A 123 -8.55 -14.08 -37.36
C VAL A 123 -8.79 -13.68 -35.90
N ARG A 124 -7.98 -14.25 -34.98
CA ARG A 124 -8.08 -14.00 -33.54
C ARG A 124 -6.95 -13.08 -33.07
N LEU A 125 -7.28 -12.20 -32.15
CA LEU A 125 -6.33 -11.32 -31.46
C LEU A 125 -6.47 -11.54 -29.96
N ALA A 126 -5.36 -11.78 -29.26
CA ALA A 126 -5.37 -11.86 -27.82
C ALA A 126 -4.68 -10.62 -27.22
N SER A 127 -5.31 -10.02 -26.22
CA SER A 127 -4.82 -8.85 -25.49
C SER A 127 -4.61 -9.18 -24.02
N GLY A 128 -3.42 -8.88 -23.52
CA GLY A 128 -3.09 -8.87 -22.11
C GLY A 128 -3.06 -7.43 -21.60
N SER A 129 -3.56 -7.20 -20.38
CA SER A 129 -3.62 -5.88 -19.77
C SER A 129 -3.01 -5.87 -18.38
N LYS A 130 -2.78 -4.65 -17.90
CA LYS A 130 -2.46 -4.32 -16.52
C LYS A 130 -3.58 -4.66 -15.54
N ASP A 131 -4.81 -4.87 -16.03
CA ASP A 131 -5.96 -5.28 -15.20
C ASP A 131 -5.95 -6.78 -14.87
N THR A 132 -4.86 -7.48 -15.15
CA THR A 132 -4.60 -8.92 -14.96
C THR A 132 -5.38 -9.84 -15.90
N ASP A 133 -6.33 -9.29 -16.66
CA ASP A 133 -7.18 -10.08 -17.52
C ASP A 133 -6.52 -10.26 -18.91
N VAL A 134 -6.81 -11.41 -19.54
CA VAL A 134 -6.51 -11.66 -20.96
C VAL A 134 -7.82 -11.80 -21.71
N ILE A 135 -8.02 -11.04 -22.78
CA ILE A 135 -9.23 -11.12 -23.62
C ILE A 135 -8.84 -11.63 -25.01
N VAL A 136 -9.60 -12.59 -25.52
CA VAL A 136 -9.47 -13.07 -26.90
C VAL A 136 -10.58 -12.43 -27.73
N TRP A 137 -10.19 -11.74 -28.79
CA TRP A 137 -11.03 -11.00 -29.72
C TRP A 137 -11.13 -11.73 -31.05
N ASP A 138 -12.31 -11.65 -31.64
CA ASP A 138 -12.56 -12.03 -33.02
C ASP A 138 -12.58 -10.78 -33.89
N LEU A 139 -11.72 -10.72 -34.90
CA LEU A 139 -11.62 -9.57 -35.80
C LEU A 139 -12.74 -9.53 -36.84
N VAL A 140 -13.35 -10.68 -37.16
CA VAL A 140 -14.42 -10.76 -38.17
C VAL A 140 -15.77 -10.46 -37.53
N ALA A 141 -16.00 -11.00 -36.33
CA ALA A 141 -17.23 -10.73 -35.58
C ALA A 141 -17.19 -9.41 -34.80
N GLU A 142 -16.00 -8.80 -34.67
CA GLU A 142 -15.76 -7.58 -33.89
C GLU A 142 -16.20 -7.68 -32.41
N VAL A 143 -16.06 -8.88 -31.83
CA VAL A 143 -16.51 -9.18 -30.46
C VAL A 143 -15.38 -9.82 -29.65
N GLY A 144 -15.29 -9.46 -28.37
CA GLY A 144 -14.47 -10.18 -27.40
C GLY A 144 -15.11 -11.54 -27.11
N GLN A 145 -14.55 -12.63 -27.63
CA GLN A 145 -15.12 -13.97 -27.52
C GLN A 145 -15.24 -14.42 -26.07
N TYR A 146 -14.17 -14.26 -25.29
CA TYR A 146 -14.15 -14.59 -23.85
C TYR A 146 -12.95 -13.97 -23.13
N LYS A 147 -13.03 -14.00 -21.80
CA LYS A 147 -12.11 -13.36 -20.89
C LYS A 147 -11.48 -14.41 -19.96
N LEU A 148 -10.17 -14.59 -20.08
CA LEU A 148 -9.37 -15.52 -19.28
C LEU A 148 -8.88 -14.78 -18.01
N ARG A 149 -9.24 -15.32 -16.85
CA ARG A 149 -8.85 -14.78 -15.54
C ARG A 149 -7.97 -15.76 -14.78
N GLY A 150 -6.80 -15.30 -14.35
CA GLY A 150 -5.97 -16.10 -13.44
C GLY A 150 -4.60 -15.55 -13.08
N HIS A 151 -4.07 -14.57 -13.80
CA HIS A 151 -2.90 -13.81 -13.33
C HIS A 151 -3.28 -12.95 -12.13
N LYS A 152 -2.33 -12.77 -11.21
CA LYS A 152 -2.52 -11.95 -9.98
C LYS A 152 -2.04 -10.51 -10.14
N ASP A 153 -1.21 -10.27 -11.14
CA ASP A 153 -0.67 -8.97 -11.51
C ASP A 153 -0.67 -8.84 -13.05
N GLN A 154 -0.22 -7.72 -13.59
CA GLN A 154 -0.30 -7.41 -15.01
C GLN A 154 0.32 -8.49 -15.89
N VAL A 155 -0.28 -8.73 -17.05
CA VAL A 155 0.24 -9.68 -18.03
C VAL A 155 1.45 -9.06 -18.72
N THR A 156 2.60 -9.74 -18.74
CA THR A 156 3.84 -9.22 -19.34
C THR A 156 4.25 -9.94 -20.62
N GLY A 157 3.66 -11.11 -20.89
CA GLY A 157 3.90 -11.84 -22.13
C GLY A 157 2.71 -12.70 -22.54
N LEU A 158 2.54 -12.88 -23.85
CA LEU A 158 1.40 -13.57 -24.45
C LEU A 158 1.83 -14.18 -25.79
N HIS A 159 1.52 -15.47 -26.00
CA HIS A 159 1.83 -16.19 -27.24
C HIS A 159 0.82 -17.31 -27.53
N PHE A 160 0.36 -17.42 -28.77
CA PHE A 160 -0.45 -18.57 -29.22
C PHE A 160 0.43 -19.79 -29.51
N VAL A 161 0.00 -20.97 -29.06
CA VAL A 161 0.67 -22.26 -29.26
C VAL A 161 -0.30 -23.21 -29.94
N GLU A 162 0.09 -23.74 -31.09
CA GLU A 162 -0.64 -24.78 -31.80
C GLU A 162 0.31 -25.95 -32.06
N LEU A 163 -0.11 -27.16 -31.69
CA LEU A 163 0.66 -28.37 -31.94
C LEU A 163 0.51 -28.75 -33.43
N GLU A 164 1.63 -28.86 -34.14
CA GLU A 164 1.62 -29.55 -35.43
C GLU A 164 1.40 -31.05 -35.18
N PRO A 165 0.45 -31.71 -35.89
CA PRO A 165 0.31 -33.16 -35.79
C PRO A 165 1.59 -33.83 -36.30
N GLN A 166 2.23 -34.63 -35.45
CA GLN A 166 3.35 -35.47 -35.88
C GLN A 166 2.84 -36.56 -36.84
N PRO A 167 3.52 -36.82 -37.97
CA PRO A 167 3.16 -37.93 -38.85
C PRO A 167 3.69 -39.24 -38.26
N GLN A 168 2.86 -39.95 -37.48
CA GLN A 168 3.11 -41.36 -37.13
C GLN A 168 1.83 -42.20 -37.25
N ASP A 169 1.99 -43.27 -38.04
CA ASP A 169 1.16 -44.48 -38.24
C ASP A 169 -0.12 -44.39 -39.09
N GLU A 170 0.02 -44.80 -40.36
CA GLU A 170 -1.01 -44.94 -41.41
C GLU A 170 -2.11 -46.00 -41.15
N GLU A 171 -2.25 -46.55 -39.94
CA GLU A 171 -3.26 -47.59 -39.63
C GLU A 171 -4.48 -47.10 -38.82
N ALA A 172 -4.54 -45.83 -38.45
CA ALA A 172 -5.63 -45.28 -37.62
C ALA A 172 -6.67 -44.42 -38.37
N GLU A 173 -6.57 -44.24 -39.70
CA GLU A 173 -7.45 -43.33 -40.45
C GLU A 173 -8.85 -43.90 -40.79
N GLN A 174 -9.14 -45.18 -40.51
CA GLN A 174 -10.42 -45.80 -40.92
C GLN A 174 -11.49 -45.95 -39.82
N ALA A 175 -11.24 -45.47 -38.59
CA ALA A 175 -12.18 -45.67 -37.48
C ALA A 175 -12.86 -44.39 -36.93
N MET A 176 -12.56 -43.19 -37.44
CA MET A 176 -13.15 -41.94 -36.94
C MET A 176 -13.76 -41.10 -38.06
N VAL A 177 -14.88 -41.56 -38.62
CA VAL A 177 -15.79 -40.71 -39.41
C VAL A 177 -17.23 -40.95 -38.95
N LEU A 178 -17.47 -40.79 -37.65
CA LEU A 178 -18.80 -40.73 -37.03
C LEU A 178 -18.73 -39.92 -35.73
N ASP A 179 -18.35 -38.64 -35.85
CA ASP A 179 -18.88 -37.52 -35.06
C ASP A 179 -18.11 -36.25 -35.44
N GLY A 180 -18.83 -35.17 -35.71
CA GLY A 180 -18.26 -33.88 -36.13
C GLY A 180 -17.64 -33.13 -34.95
N GLU A 181 -16.54 -33.63 -34.40
CA GLU A 181 -15.73 -32.89 -33.42
C GLU A 181 -14.69 -32.03 -34.16
N THR A 182 -14.83 -30.72 -33.95
CA THR A 182 -13.96 -29.64 -34.44
C THR A 182 -12.51 -29.81 -34.01
N LEU A 183 -11.56 -29.51 -34.91
CA LEU A 183 -10.14 -29.33 -34.58
C LEU A 183 -10.00 -28.44 -33.33
N GLY A 184 -9.25 -28.89 -32.32
CA GLY A 184 -9.11 -28.17 -31.04
C GLY A 184 -8.61 -26.73 -31.22
N ASP A 185 -9.22 -25.79 -30.48
CA ASP A 185 -9.10 -24.34 -30.67
C ASP A 185 -7.71 -23.73 -30.36
N GLY A 186 -6.70 -24.55 -30.04
CA GLY A 186 -5.32 -24.16 -29.74
C GLY A 186 -5.07 -23.84 -28.25
N TYR A 187 -3.80 -23.64 -27.90
CA TYR A 187 -3.36 -23.26 -26.55
C TYR A 187 -2.85 -21.82 -26.53
N LEU A 188 -2.93 -21.18 -25.36
CA LEU A 188 -2.36 -19.85 -25.13
C LEU A 188 -1.35 -19.90 -23.99
N LEU A 189 -0.11 -19.47 -24.25
CA LEU A 189 0.92 -19.27 -23.24
C LEU A 189 0.94 -17.81 -22.82
N THR A 190 0.95 -17.56 -21.52
CA THR A 190 0.98 -16.21 -20.95
C THR A 190 1.96 -16.14 -19.80
N THR A 191 2.57 -14.98 -19.56
CA THR A 191 3.32 -14.71 -18.34
C THR A 191 2.84 -13.42 -17.69
N GLY A 192 2.90 -13.37 -16.37
CA GLY A 192 2.53 -12.23 -15.57
C GLY A 192 3.73 -11.64 -14.82
N LYS A 193 3.57 -10.38 -14.44
CA LYS A 193 4.47 -9.67 -13.54
C LYS A 193 4.57 -10.34 -12.16
N ASP A 194 3.54 -11.11 -11.80
CA ASP A 194 3.49 -12.01 -10.63
C ASP A 194 4.45 -13.20 -10.71
N SER A 195 5.38 -13.20 -11.67
CA SER A 195 6.36 -14.24 -11.95
C SER A 195 5.76 -15.56 -12.41
N LEU A 196 4.47 -15.61 -12.78
CA LEU A 196 3.82 -16.83 -13.23
C LEU A 196 3.85 -16.97 -14.75
N ILE A 197 3.98 -18.20 -15.22
CA ILE A 197 3.71 -18.61 -16.60
C ILE A 197 2.46 -19.48 -16.56
N LYS A 198 1.47 -19.21 -17.41
CA LYS A 198 0.20 -19.93 -17.47
C LYS A 198 -0.09 -20.40 -18.88
N ILE A 199 -0.52 -21.66 -19.00
CA ILE A 199 -0.97 -22.28 -20.24
C ILE A 199 -2.49 -22.43 -20.17
N TRP A 200 -3.20 -21.92 -21.16
CA TRP A 200 -4.65 -21.94 -21.27
C TRP A 200 -5.09 -22.81 -22.44
N ASP A 201 -6.16 -23.58 -22.24
CA ASP A 201 -6.89 -24.23 -23.35
C ASP A 201 -8.04 -23.32 -23.79
N LEU A 202 -8.08 -22.99 -25.08
CA LEU A 202 -9.05 -22.07 -25.65
C LEU A 202 -10.43 -22.71 -25.85
N SER A 203 -10.50 -24.03 -26.01
CA SER A 203 -11.77 -24.75 -26.21
C SER A 203 -12.59 -24.78 -24.92
N SER A 204 -11.92 -25.13 -23.82
CA SER A 204 -12.52 -25.31 -22.50
C SER A 204 -12.39 -24.08 -21.59
N ARG A 205 -11.64 -23.05 -22.03
CA ARG A 205 -11.54 -21.70 -21.43
C ARG A 205 -11.04 -21.70 -19.98
N HIS A 206 -10.17 -22.64 -19.62
CA HIS A 206 -9.55 -22.69 -18.30
C HIS A 206 -8.03 -22.88 -18.39
N CYS A 207 -7.35 -22.57 -17.29
CA CYS A 207 -5.90 -22.73 -17.17
C CYS A 207 -5.57 -24.20 -16.97
N VAL A 208 -4.70 -24.74 -17.81
CA VAL A 208 -4.21 -26.13 -17.74
C VAL A 208 -3.00 -26.21 -16.81
N GLU A 209 -2.01 -25.34 -17.00
CA GLU A 209 -0.77 -25.35 -16.20
C GLU A 209 -0.39 -23.96 -15.68
N THR A 210 0.31 -23.91 -14.54
CA THR A 210 0.90 -22.70 -13.97
C THR A 210 2.29 -22.99 -13.41
N HIS A 211 3.31 -22.28 -13.89
CA HIS A 211 4.71 -22.39 -13.46
C HIS A 211 5.21 -21.05 -12.89
N VAL A 212 6.25 -21.07 -12.05
CA VAL A 212 6.88 -19.86 -11.49
C VAL A 212 8.22 -19.61 -12.21
N ALA A 213 8.37 -18.48 -12.88
CA ALA A 213 9.53 -18.11 -13.69
C ALA A 213 10.70 -17.54 -12.88
N GLN A 214 10.43 -16.79 -11.81
CA GLN A 214 11.45 -16.19 -10.94
C GLN A 214 10.97 -16.19 -9.49
N THR A 215 11.85 -16.55 -8.56
CA THR A 215 11.47 -16.72 -7.15
C THR A 215 11.42 -15.41 -6.36
N ASN A 216 12.24 -14.41 -6.74
CA ASN A 216 12.36 -13.10 -6.05
C ASN A 216 12.56 -11.96 -7.07
N GLY A 217 11.69 -11.86 -8.07
CA GLY A 217 11.78 -10.84 -9.10
C GLY A 217 10.51 -10.75 -9.93
N GLU A 218 10.39 -9.66 -10.68
CA GLU A 218 9.30 -9.43 -11.63
C GLU A 218 9.76 -9.90 -13.02
N CYS A 219 8.92 -10.69 -13.69
CA CYS A 219 9.15 -11.15 -15.05
C CYS A 219 8.62 -10.10 -16.05
N TRP A 220 9.50 -9.35 -16.71
CA TRP A 220 9.10 -8.26 -17.63
C TRP A 220 9.01 -8.68 -19.09
N ALA A 221 9.65 -9.77 -19.48
CA ALA A 221 9.71 -10.20 -20.87
C ALA A 221 9.44 -11.70 -20.99
N LEU A 222 8.87 -12.12 -22.11
CA LEU A 222 8.71 -13.53 -22.50
C LEU A 222 9.18 -13.67 -23.95
N GLY A 223 10.20 -14.48 -24.19
CA GLY A 223 10.57 -14.95 -25.52
C GLY A 223 10.18 -16.40 -25.65
N VAL A 224 9.49 -16.79 -26.72
CA VAL A 224 9.20 -18.19 -27.07
C VAL A 224 9.89 -18.49 -28.38
N SER A 225 10.52 -19.65 -28.50
CA SER A 225 11.16 -20.05 -29.74
C SER A 225 10.11 -20.36 -30.83
N PRO A 226 10.35 -20.03 -32.12
CA PRO A 226 9.35 -20.22 -33.17
C PRO A 226 8.96 -21.68 -33.44
N ASP A 227 9.80 -22.63 -33.04
CA ASP A 227 9.58 -24.08 -33.06
C ASP A 227 8.88 -24.60 -31.80
N PHE A 228 8.48 -23.69 -30.89
CA PHE A 228 7.86 -23.95 -29.59
C PHE A 228 8.70 -24.84 -28.65
N SER A 229 10.01 -24.95 -28.88
CA SER A 229 10.93 -25.78 -28.08
C SER A 229 11.39 -25.16 -26.75
N GLY A 230 11.21 -23.85 -26.51
CA GLY A 230 11.56 -23.23 -25.23
C GLY A 230 11.10 -21.77 -25.03
N CYS A 231 11.22 -21.24 -23.79
CA CYS A 231 10.91 -19.84 -23.46
C CYS A 231 11.90 -19.17 -22.44
N VAL A 232 12.01 -17.82 -22.44
CA VAL A 232 13.01 -17.01 -21.68
C VAL A 232 12.43 -15.66 -21.13
N THR A 233 12.94 -15.08 -20.01
CA THR A 233 12.39 -13.87 -19.30
C THR A 233 13.43 -12.82 -18.71
N ALA A 234 13.10 -11.49 -18.51
CA ALA A 234 14.06 -10.35 -18.13
C ALA A 234 13.49 -9.09 -17.33
N GLY A 235 14.26 -7.96 -17.01
CA GLY A 235 13.91 -6.71 -16.19
C GLY A 235 14.70 -5.33 -16.43
N ASN A 236 14.53 -4.18 -15.68
CA ASN A 236 14.65 -2.72 -16.18
C ASN A 236 15.33 -1.50 -15.39
N ASP A 237 15.68 -0.31 -16.06
CA ASP A 237 15.75 1.17 -15.60
C ASP A 237 16.13 2.37 -16.65
N GLY A 238 15.66 3.67 -16.52
CA GLY A 238 16.26 5.04 -16.94
C GLY A 238 15.70 6.14 -18.00
N GLU A 239 15.76 7.51 -17.79
CA GLU A 239 14.96 8.71 -18.41
C GLU A 239 15.65 10.06 -19.00
N LEU A 240 14.95 11.20 -19.49
CA LEU A 240 15.48 12.58 -20.01
C LEU A 240 14.53 13.88 -20.38
N LYS A 241 15.00 15.16 -20.78
CA LYS A 241 14.28 16.56 -21.03
C LYS A 241 14.84 17.69 -22.08
N VAL A 242 14.19 18.91 -22.35
CA VAL A 242 14.30 19.95 -23.53
C VAL A 242 13.95 21.56 -23.36
N CYS A 243 14.22 22.56 -24.32
CA CYS A 243 13.89 24.08 -24.45
C CYS A 243 13.75 24.73 -25.94
N SER A 244 13.35 26.03 -26.27
CA SER A 244 13.06 26.68 -27.66
C SER A 244 13.18 28.23 -28.02
N ASP A 245 13.05 28.60 -29.34
CA ASP A 245 12.79 29.92 -30.05
C ASP A 245 11.90 29.74 -31.34
N ASP A 246 11.44 30.82 -32.03
CA ASP A 246 10.26 30.88 -32.95
C ASP A 246 10.39 30.20 -34.34
N LYS A 247 11.52 30.38 -35.04
CA LYS A 247 11.77 29.72 -36.33
C LYS A 247 12.57 28.44 -36.14
N MET A 248 13.57 28.54 -35.27
CA MET A 248 14.42 27.46 -34.87
C MET A 248 14.34 27.32 -33.35
N LEU A 249 14.22 26.08 -32.90
CA LEU A 249 13.98 25.72 -31.50
C LEU A 249 15.24 25.02 -30.99
N ALA A 250 15.90 25.54 -29.96
CA ALA A 250 17.10 24.93 -29.37
C ALA A 250 16.76 24.11 -28.13
N SER A 251 16.69 22.80 -28.33
CA SER A 251 16.45 21.80 -27.30
C SER A 251 17.75 21.44 -26.58
N ALA A 252 17.92 21.93 -25.35
CA ALA A 252 19.00 21.49 -24.47
C ALA A 252 18.57 20.27 -23.64
N ALA A 253 19.36 19.20 -23.73
CA ALA A 253 19.14 17.93 -23.06
C ALA A 253 20.44 17.48 -22.37
N ASN A 254 20.36 16.49 -21.47
CA ASN A 254 21.57 15.92 -20.87
C ASN A 254 22.43 15.26 -21.97
N GLY A 255 23.65 15.77 -22.20
CA GLY A 255 24.57 15.22 -23.18
C GLY A 255 24.41 15.77 -24.60
N SER A 256 23.32 16.50 -24.91
CA SER A 256 23.10 17.00 -26.28
C SER A 256 22.27 18.26 -26.36
N LEU A 257 22.63 19.13 -27.30
CA LEU A 257 21.85 20.30 -27.69
C LEU A 257 21.41 20.10 -29.15
N LYS A 258 20.11 20.15 -29.41
CA LYS A 258 19.53 19.96 -30.75
C LYS A 258 18.80 21.22 -31.20
N ILE A 259 19.03 21.64 -32.43
CA ILE A 259 18.33 22.76 -33.04
C ILE A 259 17.35 22.22 -34.06
N TRP A 260 16.07 22.53 -33.86
CA TRP A 260 14.94 22.09 -34.63
C TRP A 260 14.39 23.24 -35.48
N ASN A 261 13.72 22.93 -36.58
CA ASN A 261 12.89 23.91 -37.28
C ASN A 261 11.43 23.68 -36.91
N VAL A 262 10.75 24.72 -36.43
CA VAL A 262 9.34 24.61 -35.98
C VAL A 262 8.38 24.35 -37.16
N LYS A 263 8.73 24.81 -38.37
CA LYS A 263 7.91 24.59 -39.57
C LYS A 263 8.06 23.18 -40.12
N THR A 264 9.29 22.69 -40.26
CA THR A 264 9.57 21.38 -40.88
C THR A 264 9.66 20.23 -39.87
N GLN A 265 9.69 20.51 -38.57
CA GLN A 265 9.79 19.52 -37.47
C GLN A 265 11.10 18.69 -37.48
N THR A 266 12.05 19.05 -38.34
CA THR A 266 13.32 18.34 -38.48
C THR A 266 14.42 18.98 -37.64
N CYS A 267 15.27 18.14 -37.05
CA CYS A 267 16.52 18.60 -36.44
C CYS A 267 17.50 19.07 -37.54
N ILE A 268 17.97 20.31 -37.44
CA ILE A 268 18.95 20.91 -38.36
C ILE A 268 20.37 20.60 -37.89
N ARG A 269 20.63 20.75 -36.59
CA ARG A 269 21.96 20.60 -35.97
C ARG A 269 21.86 19.89 -34.62
N THR A 270 22.86 19.06 -34.32
CA THR A 270 23.05 18.45 -33.01
C THR A 270 24.46 18.80 -32.54
N PHE A 271 24.57 19.25 -31.30
CA PHE A 271 25.81 19.51 -30.59
C PHE A 271 25.89 18.57 -29.39
N GLU A 272 27.12 18.24 -29.01
CA GLU A 272 27.39 17.54 -27.76
C GLU A 272 27.71 18.58 -26.69
N CYS A 273 27.02 18.51 -25.57
CA CYS A 273 27.20 19.40 -24.42
C CYS A 273 27.11 18.55 -23.15
N GLY A 274 27.56 19.06 -22.01
CA GLY A 274 27.37 18.40 -20.72
C GLY A 274 25.88 18.31 -20.31
N TYR A 275 25.64 18.17 -19.01
CA TYR A 275 24.28 18.26 -18.47
C TYR A 275 23.79 19.71 -18.57
N ALA A 276 23.05 20.02 -19.64
CA ALA A 276 22.52 21.35 -19.89
C ALA A 276 21.28 21.63 -19.04
N LEU A 277 21.27 22.75 -18.32
CA LEU A 277 20.16 23.19 -17.46
C LEU A 277 19.37 24.33 -18.10
N CYS A 278 20.07 25.24 -18.76
CA CYS A 278 19.47 26.39 -19.44
C CYS A 278 20.15 26.61 -20.79
N CYS A 279 19.40 27.12 -21.75
CA CYS A 279 19.94 27.57 -23.02
C CYS A 279 19.16 28.79 -23.51
N ALA A 280 19.84 29.67 -24.23
CA ALA A 280 19.22 30.80 -24.89
C ALA A 280 19.92 31.09 -26.23
N PHE A 281 19.15 31.58 -27.20
CA PHE A 281 19.71 32.16 -28.41
C PHE A 281 20.19 33.58 -28.16
N LEU A 282 21.26 33.96 -28.85
CA LEU A 282 21.66 35.36 -28.97
C LEU A 282 20.85 36.04 -30.08
N PRO A 283 20.47 37.32 -29.91
CA PRO A 283 19.77 38.08 -30.93
C PRO A 283 20.52 38.06 -32.27
N GLY A 284 19.86 37.56 -33.31
CA GLY A 284 20.47 37.29 -34.62
C GLY A 284 20.68 35.80 -34.94
N ASP A 285 20.19 34.90 -34.08
CA ASP A 285 19.92 33.46 -34.28
C ASP A 285 21.14 32.60 -34.66
N LYS A 286 22.31 33.22 -34.69
CA LYS A 286 23.55 32.60 -35.15
C LYS A 286 24.24 31.82 -34.04
N VAL A 287 24.06 32.22 -32.78
CA VAL A 287 24.81 31.67 -31.66
C VAL A 287 23.85 31.25 -30.55
N VAL A 288 24.09 30.08 -29.97
CA VAL A 288 23.39 29.55 -28.80
C VAL A 288 24.34 29.52 -27.62
N VAL A 289 23.85 29.95 -26.45
CA VAL A 289 24.59 29.86 -25.19
C VAL A 289 23.92 28.82 -24.31
N VAL A 290 24.71 27.92 -23.72
CA VAL A 290 24.25 26.84 -22.84
C VAL A 290 24.93 26.95 -21.48
N GLY A 291 24.12 26.91 -20.42
CA GLY A 291 24.60 26.77 -19.04
C GLY A 291 24.52 25.32 -18.58
N THR A 292 25.63 24.80 -18.07
CA THR A 292 25.73 23.41 -17.62
C THR A 292 25.61 23.27 -16.10
N LYS A 293 25.33 22.05 -15.64
CA LYS A 293 25.31 21.69 -14.21
C LYS A 293 26.69 21.77 -13.54
N THR A 294 27.77 21.63 -14.31
CA THR A 294 29.16 21.71 -13.81
C THR A 294 29.61 23.15 -13.57
N GLY A 295 28.82 24.15 -13.97
CA GLY A 295 29.18 25.57 -13.84
C GLY A 295 29.89 26.15 -15.07
N GLU A 296 29.96 25.40 -16.17
CA GLU A 296 30.52 25.85 -17.44
C GLU A 296 29.47 26.52 -18.31
N LEU A 297 29.89 27.58 -19.00
CA LEU A 297 29.11 28.32 -19.97
C LEU A 297 29.70 28.06 -21.37
N GLU A 298 28.94 27.34 -22.20
CA GLU A 298 29.34 26.92 -23.54
C GLU A 298 28.63 27.75 -24.59
N LEU A 299 29.35 28.11 -25.65
CA LEU A 299 28.86 28.99 -26.71
C LEU A 299 29.03 28.31 -28.08
N PHE A 300 27.91 28.05 -28.75
CA PHE A 300 27.84 27.30 -30.01
C PHE A 300 27.39 28.19 -31.17
N ASP A 301 28.01 28.04 -32.34
CA ASP A 301 27.54 28.67 -33.58
C ASP A 301 26.67 27.69 -34.39
N VAL A 302 25.46 28.13 -34.73
CA VAL A 302 24.45 27.36 -35.47
C VAL A 302 24.87 27.13 -36.92
N ALA A 303 25.49 28.14 -37.54
CA ALA A 303 25.84 28.08 -38.96
C ALA A 303 27.04 27.16 -39.21
N SER A 304 28.08 27.29 -38.38
CA SER A 304 29.30 26.48 -38.48
C SER A 304 29.23 25.15 -37.72
N ALA A 305 28.19 24.94 -36.90
CA ALA A 305 28.01 23.76 -36.07
C ALA A 305 29.22 23.45 -35.17
N ALA A 306 29.88 24.49 -34.66
CA ALA A 306 31.08 24.38 -33.85
C ALA A 306 30.93 25.07 -32.50
N LEU A 307 31.61 24.53 -31.48
CA LEU A 307 31.84 25.21 -30.21
C LEU A 307 32.81 26.38 -30.45
N LEU A 308 32.37 27.60 -30.14
CA LEU A 308 33.16 28.82 -30.29
C LEU A 308 34.06 29.05 -29.07
N ASP A 309 33.48 28.95 -27.87
CA ASP A 309 34.14 29.23 -26.60
C ASP A 309 33.51 28.39 -25.48
N SER A 310 34.32 28.03 -24.48
CA SER A 310 33.86 27.37 -23.25
C SER A 310 34.55 28.03 -22.07
N VAL A 311 33.74 28.56 -21.14
CA VAL A 311 34.21 29.32 -19.99
C VAL A 311 33.70 28.68 -18.71
N SER A 312 34.60 28.38 -17.77
CA SER A 312 34.22 28.02 -16.40
C SER A 312 33.67 29.26 -15.70
N ALA A 313 32.33 29.39 -15.70
CA ALA A 313 31.64 30.58 -15.26
C ALA A 313 31.38 30.56 -13.75
N HIS A 314 31.05 29.41 -13.16
CA HIS A 314 30.66 29.26 -11.76
C HIS A 314 31.22 27.97 -11.14
N GLU A 315 31.27 27.88 -9.81
CA GLU A 315 31.68 26.66 -9.09
C GLU A 315 30.53 25.65 -8.93
N GLY A 316 29.28 26.11 -9.12
CA GLY A 316 28.07 25.32 -9.01
C GLY A 316 27.19 25.39 -10.25
N ALA A 317 26.07 24.67 -10.23
CA ALA A 317 25.13 24.58 -11.34
C ALA A 317 24.57 25.95 -11.77
N ILE A 318 24.52 26.20 -13.08
CA ILE A 318 23.89 27.39 -13.66
C ILE A 318 22.41 27.08 -13.87
N TRP A 319 21.55 27.60 -13.00
CA TRP A 319 20.10 27.34 -13.04
C TRP A 319 19.39 28.19 -14.08
N SER A 320 19.82 29.43 -14.24
CA SER A 320 19.19 30.37 -15.16
C SER A 320 20.20 31.18 -15.94
N LEU A 321 19.82 31.45 -17.18
CA LEU A 321 20.58 32.23 -18.14
C LEU A 321 19.59 33.10 -18.89
N GLN A 322 19.84 34.41 -18.89
CA GLN A 322 19.01 35.37 -19.62
C GLN A 322 19.90 36.30 -20.43
N VAL A 323 19.58 36.45 -21.70
CA VAL A 323 20.22 37.44 -22.57
C VAL A 323 19.61 38.81 -22.28
N HIS A 324 20.47 39.83 -22.23
CA HIS A 324 20.02 41.21 -22.10
C HIS A 324 19.16 41.61 -23.33
N PRO A 325 18.10 42.42 -23.19
CA PRO A 325 17.26 42.82 -24.33
C PRO A 325 18.06 43.45 -25.50
N ASP A 326 19.16 44.14 -25.19
CA ASP A 326 20.08 44.71 -26.21
C ASP A 326 20.92 43.67 -26.98
N GLY A 327 20.95 42.41 -26.53
CA GLY A 327 21.70 41.31 -27.15
C GLY A 327 23.21 41.34 -26.99
N ARG A 328 23.75 42.29 -26.23
CA ARG A 328 25.22 42.49 -26.07
C ARG A 328 25.82 41.86 -24.82
N SER A 329 24.97 41.46 -23.88
CA SER A 329 25.39 40.84 -22.64
C SER A 329 24.45 39.70 -22.25
N VAL A 330 24.96 38.78 -21.43
CA VAL A 330 24.21 37.67 -20.87
C VAL A 330 24.45 37.62 -19.36
N VAL A 331 23.42 37.26 -18.61
CA VAL A 331 23.50 37.07 -17.17
C VAL A 331 23.28 35.61 -16.83
N THR A 332 24.16 35.08 -15.99
CA THR A 332 24.08 33.72 -15.46
C THR A 332 23.84 33.77 -13.96
N GLY A 333 22.88 32.98 -13.48
CA GLY A 333 22.59 32.79 -12.06
C GLY A 333 22.87 31.36 -11.65
N SER A 334 23.60 31.20 -10.57
CA SER A 334 24.10 29.90 -10.12
C SER A 334 23.74 29.60 -8.67
N ALA A 335 23.85 28.32 -8.32
CA ALA A 335 23.82 27.83 -6.94
C ALA A 335 25.01 28.34 -6.09
N ASP A 336 26.03 28.96 -6.68
CA ASP A 336 27.16 29.54 -5.92
C ASP A 336 26.85 30.91 -5.27
N LYS A 337 25.56 31.30 -5.22
CA LYS A 337 25.05 32.57 -4.66
C LYS A 337 25.53 33.82 -5.40
N THR A 338 25.97 33.66 -6.65
CA THR A 338 26.38 34.77 -7.50
C THR A 338 25.59 34.80 -8.80
N ALA A 339 25.26 36.01 -9.25
CA ALA A 339 24.89 36.27 -10.63
C ALA A 339 26.04 36.99 -11.32
N LYS A 340 26.51 36.46 -12.46
CA LYS A 340 27.62 37.04 -13.22
C LYS A 340 27.09 37.62 -14.54
N PHE A 341 27.61 38.79 -14.90
CA PHE A 341 27.31 39.49 -16.14
C PHE A 341 28.46 39.29 -17.12
N TRP A 342 28.15 38.87 -18.33
CA TRP A 342 29.11 38.59 -19.38
C TRP A 342 28.83 39.43 -20.60
N ASP A 343 29.85 40.11 -21.11
CA ASP A 343 29.77 40.90 -22.34
C ASP A 343 30.41 40.13 -23.51
N PHE A 344 29.78 40.20 -24.68
CA PHE A 344 30.32 39.62 -25.90
C PHE A 344 31.36 40.56 -26.54
N LYS A 345 32.62 40.15 -26.62
CA LYS A 345 33.69 40.91 -27.29
C LYS A 345 34.37 40.09 -28.38
N ILE A 346 34.62 40.72 -29.52
CA ILE A 346 35.37 40.11 -30.61
C ILE A 346 36.86 40.34 -30.35
N VAL A 347 37.60 39.26 -30.06
CA VAL A 347 39.05 39.27 -29.81
C VAL A 347 39.77 38.72 -31.05
N GLN A 348 40.83 39.40 -31.50
CA GLN A 348 41.66 38.94 -32.60
C GLN A 348 42.77 38.03 -32.09
N GLU A 349 42.70 36.72 -32.38
CA GLU A 349 43.76 35.78 -32.03
C GLU A 349 44.69 35.54 -33.23
N PRO A 350 46.03 35.54 -33.02
CA PRO A 350 46.96 35.11 -34.05
C PRO A 350 46.92 33.59 -34.21
N VAL A 351 46.82 33.10 -35.45
CA VAL A 351 46.93 31.67 -35.74
C VAL A 351 48.37 31.23 -35.50
N LEU A 352 48.58 30.24 -34.60
CA LEU A 352 49.90 29.66 -34.29
C LEU A 352 50.69 29.36 -35.57
N GLY A 353 51.79 30.09 -35.78
CA GLY A 353 52.69 29.94 -36.93
C GLY A 353 52.50 30.91 -38.11
N THR A 354 51.55 31.86 -38.06
CA THR A 354 51.38 32.90 -39.11
C THR A 354 51.09 34.29 -38.51
N THR A 355 51.26 35.37 -39.30
CA THR A 355 50.89 36.75 -38.92
C THR A 355 49.41 37.07 -39.15
N ARG A 356 48.58 36.10 -39.53
CA ARG A 356 47.15 36.30 -39.79
C ARG A 356 46.37 36.21 -38.49
N THR A 357 45.56 37.23 -38.21
CA THR A 357 44.63 37.24 -37.07
C THR A 357 43.24 36.80 -37.51
N THR A 358 42.58 35.95 -36.72
CA THR A 358 41.17 35.58 -36.90
C THR A 358 40.33 36.21 -35.80
N PRO A 359 39.26 36.95 -36.13
CA PRO A 359 38.34 37.45 -35.12
C PRO A 359 37.52 36.28 -34.54
N LYS A 360 37.60 36.07 -33.22
CA LYS A 360 36.75 35.12 -32.49
C LYS A 360 35.90 35.87 -31.46
N LEU A 361 34.66 35.45 -31.28
CA LEU A 361 33.77 35.95 -30.24
C LEU A 361 34.16 35.28 -28.91
N LYS A 362 34.49 36.08 -27.89
CA LYS A 362 34.76 35.60 -26.52
C LYS A 362 33.84 36.27 -25.51
N LEU A 363 33.57 35.55 -24.43
CA LEU A 363 32.84 36.05 -23.28
C LEU A 363 33.81 36.71 -22.30
N VAL A 364 33.58 38.00 -21.99
CA VAL A 364 34.36 38.72 -20.98
C VAL A 364 33.45 39.06 -19.80
N GLN A 365 33.87 38.65 -18.60
CA GLN A 365 33.12 38.95 -17.38
C GLN A 365 33.15 40.47 -17.09
N ALA A 366 31.98 41.09 -16.99
CA ALA A 366 31.84 42.52 -16.75
C ALA A 366 31.61 42.84 -15.26
N ARG A 367 30.63 42.19 -14.62
CA ARG A 367 30.18 42.50 -13.25
C ARG A 367 29.76 41.22 -12.52
N ILE A 368 29.78 41.26 -11.19
CA ILE A 368 29.28 40.19 -10.31
C ILE A 368 28.30 40.80 -9.32
N LEU A 369 27.14 40.17 -9.16
CA LEU A 369 26.17 40.43 -8.10
C LEU A 369 26.20 39.26 -7.12
N LYS A 370 26.58 39.53 -5.87
CA LYS A 370 26.56 38.52 -4.80
C LYS A 370 25.27 38.67 -3.99
N VAL A 371 24.54 37.57 -3.83
CA VAL A 371 23.26 37.52 -3.10
C VAL A 371 23.40 36.64 -1.84
N SER A 372 22.34 36.60 -1.03
CA SER A 372 22.31 35.87 0.24
C SER A 372 22.25 34.35 0.07
N ASP A 373 21.59 33.88 -0.99
CA ASP A 373 21.28 32.47 -1.19
C ASP A 373 21.30 32.07 -2.68
N ASP A 374 21.08 30.80 -2.95
CA ASP A 374 21.17 30.22 -4.29
C ASP A 374 20.14 30.85 -5.23
N ILE A 375 20.56 31.15 -6.46
CA ILE A 375 19.69 31.75 -7.48
C ILE A 375 19.07 30.64 -8.33
N LEU A 376 17.74 30.60 -8.39
CA LEU A 376 16.99 29.62 -9.19
C LEU A 376 16.63 30.20 -10.56
N SER A 377 15.99 31.36 -10.58
CA SER A 377 15.54 32.02 -11.81
C SER A 377 15.94 33.49 -11.82
N LEU A 378 16.25 34.01 -13.00
CA LEU A 378 16.54 35.42 -13.24
C LEU A 378 15.86 35.88 -14.53
N ARG A 379 15.32 37.09 -14.52
CA ARG A 379 14.61 37.66 -15.68
C ARG A 379 14.89 39.16 -15.77
N PHE A 380 15.23 39.62 -16.97
CA PHE A 380 15.28 41.05 -17.27
C PHE A 380 13.88 41.58 -17.55
N SER A 381 13.66 42.84 -17.21
CA SER A 381 12.52 43.55 -17.74
C SER A 381 12.70 43.81 -19.24
N PRO A 382 11.63 43.76 -20.06
CA PRO A 382 11.74 43.98 -21.50
C PRO A 382 12.28 45.38 -21.88
N ASP A 383 12.08 46.38 -21.02
CA ASP A 383 12.67 47.72 -21.14
C ASP A 383 14.13 47.82 -20.67
N ALA A 384 14.77 46.69 -20.31
CA ALA A 384 16.14 46.57 -19.81
C ALA A 384 16.46 47.37 -18.52
N ARG A 385 15.46 47.94 -17.85
CA ARG A 385 15.63 48.79 -16.66
C ARG A 385 15.82 48.01 -15.36
N LEU A 386 15.17 46.86 -15.25
CA LEU A 386 15.06 46.07 -14.02
C LEU A 386 15.55 44.64 -14.25
N LEU A 387 16.09 44.04 -13.20
CA LEU A 387 16.50 42.64 -13.14
C LEU A 387 15.87 42.00 -11.91
N ALA A 388 15.00 41.03 -12.12
CA ALA A 388 14.41 40.24 -11.05
C ALA A 388 15.20 38.94 -10.85
N VAL A 389 15.43 38.57 -9.59
CA VAL A 389 16.20 37.40 -9.16
C VAL A 389 15.38 36.62 -8.13
N ALA A 390 15.08 35.35 -8.40
CA ALA A 390 14.47 34.42 -7.44
C ALA A 390 15.56 33.70 -6.67
N LEU A 391 15.37 33.66 -5.36
CA LEU A 391 16.27 33.00 -4.44
C LEU A 391 15.62 31.74 -3.86
N LEU A 392 16.47 30.83 -3.38
CA LEU A 392 16.06 29.66 -2.63
C LEU A 392 15.40 30.01 -1.28
N ASP A 393 15.63 31.22 -0.75
CA ASP A 393 15.03 31.75 0.47
C ASP A 393 13.53 32.16 0.34
N ASN A 394 12.86 31.70 -0.74
CA ASN A 394 11.48 31.97 -1.12
C ASN A 394 11.17 33.42 -1.53
N THR A 395 12.19 34.30 -1.61
CA THR A 395 12.00 35.71 -1.96
C THR A 395 12.39 36.00 -3.42
N VAL A 396 11.81 37.05 -3.97
CA VAL A 396 12.24 37.63 -5.25
C VAL A 396 12.78 39.03 -5.00
N LYS A 397 13.99 39.28 -5.48
CA LYS A 397 14.67 40.57 -5.37
C LYS A 397 14.75 41.24 -6.73
N VAL A 398 14.25 42.45 -6.83
CA VAL A 398 14.29 43.27 -8.05
C VAL A 398 15.39 44.31 -7.90
N PHE A 399 16.30 44.38 -8.87
CA PHE A 399 17.43 45.30 -8.92
C PHE A 399 17.32 46.23 -10.12
N PHE A 400 17.93 47.41 -10.04
CA PHE A 400 18.21 48.22 -11.22
C PHE A 400 19.39 47.65 -12.01
N THR A 401 19.28 47.51 -13.33
CA THR A 401 20.33 46.93 -14.19
C THR A 401 21.60 47.79 -14.26
N ASP A 402 21.45 49.11 -14.22
CA ASP A 402 22.56 50.05 -14.29
C ASP A 402 23.43 50.01 -13.03
N SER A 403 22.80 50.14 -11.86
CA SER A 403 23.49 50.34 -10.57
C SER A 403 23.56 49.09 -9.70
N LEU A 404 22.81 48.03 -10.03
CA LEU A 404 22.60 46.83 -9.20
C LEU A 404 22.13 47.14 -7.77
N LYS A 405 21.56 48.32 -7.56
CA LYS A 405 20.91 48.66 -6.31
C LYS A 405 19.58 47.93 -6.21
N LEU A 406 19.29 47.45 -5.00
CA LEU A 406 18.02 46.81 -4.70
C LEU A 406 16.89 47.83 -4.86
N TYR A 407 15.88 47.46 -5.65
CA TYR A 407 14.66 48.23 -5.87
C TYR A 407 13.54 47.73 -4.96
N LEU A 408 13.15 46.45 -5.08
CA LEU A 408 12.05 45.84 -4.32
C LEU A 408 12.42 44.42 -3.85
N ASN A 409 11.82 44.02 -2.72
CA ASN A 409 11.81 42.63 -2.25
C ASN A 409 10.35 42.15 -2.19
N LEU A 410 10.03 41.08 -2.91
CA LEU A 410 8.70 40.48 -2.92
C LEU A 410 8.65 39.29 -1.94
N TYR A 411 7.68 39.31 -1.02
CA TYR A 411 7.53 38.32 0.05
C TYR A 411 6.18 37.64 0.02
N GLY A 412 6.16 36.33 0.28
CA GLY A 412 4.94 35.62 0.68
C GLY A 412 4.72 34.26 0.02
N HIS A 413 5.61 33.82 -0.87
CA HIS A 413 5.65 32.41 -1.26
C HIS A 413 6.08 31.54 -0.08
N LYS A 414 5.49 30.35 0.03
CA LYS A 414 5.79 29.40 1.12
C LYS A 414 6.98 28.51 0.80
N LEU A 415 7.18 28.24 -0.49
CA LEU A 415 8.27 27.43 -1.03
C LEU A 415 9.04 28.24 -2.08
N PRO A 416 10.23 27.77 -2.51
CA PRO A 416 11.06 28.53 -3.43
C PRO A 416 10.34 28.85 -4.74
N VAL A 417 10.65 30.02 -5.29
CA VAL A 417 10.14 30.46 -6.60
C VAL A 417 10.97 29.80 -7.68
N LEU A 418 10.33 28.99 -8.51
CA LEU A 418 10.98 28.18 -9.54
C LEU A 418 11.19 28.96 -10.84
N SER A 419 10.19 29.75 -11.23
CA SER A 419 10.23 30.59 -12.43
C SER A 419 9.53 31.92 -12.18
N MET A 420 9.90 32.91 -13.00
CA MET A 420 9.23 34.19 -13.04
C MET A 420 9.25 34.76 -14.44
N ASP A 421 8.26 35.58 -14.75
CA ASP A 421 8.28 36.37 -15.97
C ASP A 421 7.72 37.78 -15.73
N ILE A 422 8.25 38.74 -16.48
CA ILE A 422 7.85 40.15 -16.42
C ILE A 422 7.08 40.47 -17.69
N SER A 423 5.96 41.16 -17.53
CA SER A 423 5.12 41.65 -18.63
C SER A 423 5.88 42.58 -19.59
N TYR A 424 5.39 42.68 -20.83
CA TYR A 424 6.00 43.49 -21.90
C TYR A 424 6.15 44.98 -21.56
N ASP A 425 5.26 45.52 -20.70
CA ASP A 425 5.26 46.93 -20.29
C ASP A 425 6.00 47.17 -18.96
N SER A 426 6.63 46.13 -18.41
CA SER A 426 7.32 46.15 -17.12
C SER A 426 6.45 46.56 -15.94
N LYS A 427 5.12 46.43 -16.00
CA LYS A 427 4.22 46.76 -14.88
C LYS A 427 3.86 45.58 -14.00
N LEU A 428 3.68 44.40 -14.60
CA LEU A 428 3.34 43.17 -13.91
C LEU A 428 4.52 42.20 -13.89
N ILE A 429 4.67 41.48 -12.78
CA ILE A 429 5.54 40.31 -12.68
C ILE A 429 4.72 39.13 -12.16
N VAL A 430 4.90 37.99 -12.79
CA VAL A 430 4.31 36.72 -12.36
C VAL A 430 5.39 35.85 -11.77
N THR A 431 5.13 35.28 -10.60
CA THR A 431 6.04 34.36 -9.91
C THR A 431 5.36 33.03 -9.68
N SER A 432 6.02 31.94 -10.09
CA SER A 432 5.57 30.57 -9.88
C SER A 432 6.43 29.86 -8.85
N SER A 433 5.79 29.11 -7.97
CA SER A 433 6.47 28.42 -6.88
C SER A 433 6.08 26.95 -6.82
N ALA A 434 6.93 26.17 -6.13
CA ALA A 434 6.62 24.80 -5.76
C ALA A 434 5.40 24.69 -4.83
N ASP A 435 4.95 25.82 -4.24
CA ASP A 435 3.74 25.90 -3.40
C ASP A 435 2.41 25.73 -4.17
N LYS A 436 2.49 25.45 -5.48
CA LYS A 436 1.38 25.23 -6.43
C LYS A 436 0.63 26.49 -6.83
N ASN A 437 1.11 27.64 -6.37
CA ASN A 437 0.47 28.92 -6.54
C ASN A 437 1.23 29.78 -7.54
N VAL A 438 0.50 30.59 -8.28
CA VAL A 438 1.03 31.70 -9.05
C VAL A 438 0.69 33.00 -8.33
N ARG A 439 1.64 33.90 -8.19
CA ARG A 439 1.38 35.26 -7.68
C ARG A 439 1.65 36.30 -8.75
N ILE A 440 0.76 37.29 -8.83
CA ILE A 440 0.88 38.42 -9.73
C ILE A 440 1.15 39.66 -8.89
N TRP A 441 2.20 40.39 -9.24
CA TRP A 441 2.64 41.59 -8.52
C TRP A 441 2.67 42.80 -9.43
N GLY A 442 2.34 43.97 -8.86
CA GLY A 442 2.63 45.27 -9.44
C GLY A 442 4.08 45.66 -9.20
N LEU A 443 4.82 45.97 -10.26
CA LEU A 443 6.26 46.28 -10.20
C LEU A 443 6.52 47.73 -9.76
N ASP A 444 5.50 48.61 -9.80
CA ASP A 444 5.62 50.00 -9.37
C ASP A 444 5.89 50.11 -7.87
N PHE A 445 5.18 49.32 -7.05
CA PHE A 445 5.29 49.35 -5.58
C PHE A 445 5.64 48.00 -4.94
N GLY A 446 5.62 46.91 -5.71
CA GLY A 446 5.86 45.56 -5.21
C GLY A 446 4.65 44.96 -4.48
N ASP A 447 3.44 45.44 -4.77
CA ASP A 447 2.20 44.95 -4.19
C ASP A 447 1.70 43.67 -4.88
N CYS A 448 1.15 42.75 -4.09
CA CYS A 448 0.56 41.52 -4.62
C CYS A 448 -0.87 41.82 -5.09
N HIS A 449 -1.12 41.78 -6.39
CA HIS A 449 -2.48 41.94 -6.93
C HIS A 449 -3.36 40.74 -6.55
N LYS A 450 -2.87 39.52 -6.81
CA LYS A 450 -3.60 38.29 -6.46
C LYS A 450 -2.66 37.09 -6.34
N ALA A 451 -3.02 36.18 -5.44
CA ALA A 451 -2.46 34.83 -5.38
C ALA A 451 -3.49 33.84 -5.95
N LEU A 452 -3.11 33.12 -6.99
CA LEU A 452 -3.95 32.16 -7.69
C LEU A 452 -3.46 30.74 -7.38
N PHE A 453 -4.38 29.88 -6.95
CA PHE A 453 -4.13 28.45 -6.93
C PHE A 453 -4.28 27.93 -8.35
N ALA A 454 -3.16 27.75 -9.05
CA ALA A 454 -3.18 27.49 -10.49
C ALA A 454 -3.22 25.99 -10.79
N HIS A 455 -2.42 25.18 -10.09
CA HIS A 455 -2.15 23.78 -10.43
C HIS A 455 -2.27 22.85 -9.22
N GLN A 456 -2.44 21.55 -9.46
CA GLN A 456 -2.49 20.55 -8.38
C GLN A 456 -1.11 20.15 -7.86
N ASP A 457 -0.07 20.40 -8.66
CA ASP A 457 1.33 20.12 -8.34
C ASP A 457 2.23 21.34 -8.63
N SER A 458 3.54 21.22 -8.36
CA SER A 458 4.53 22.28 -8.50
C SER A 458 4.61 22.85 -9.92
N ILE A 459 4.62 24.18 -10.01
CA ILE A 459 4.65 24.91 -11.28
C ILE A 459 6.09 25.17 -11.68
N LEU A 460 6.51 24.60 -12.81
CA LEU A 460 7.90 24.60 -13.24
C LEU A 460 8.25 25.90 -13.99
N GLN A 461 7.41 26.34 -14.93
CA GLN A 461 7.67 27.55 -15.71
C GLN A 461 6.42 28.39 -15.93
N VAL A 462 6.63 29.70 -16.06
CA VAL A 462 5.62 30.67 -16.48
C VAL A 462 6.20 31.55 -17.58
N ALA A 463 5.38 31.91 -18.56
CA ALA A 463 5.76 32.86 -19.61
C ALA A 463 4.58 33.76 -20.00
N PHE A 464 4.84 35.06 -20.15
CA PHE A 464 3.92 36.05 -20.72
C PHE A 464 3.95 36.00 -22.25
N VAL A 465 2.86 36.47 -22.87
CA VAL A 465 2.88 36.85 -24.29
C VAL A 465 3.75 38.12 -24.46
N PRO A 466 4.82 38.09 -25.29
CA PRO A 466 5.80 39.18 -25.32
C PRO A 466 5.32 40.50 -25.95
N HIS A 467 4.23 40.49 -26.72
CA HIS A 467 3.70 41.65 -27.43
C HIS A 467 2.20 41.83 -27.18
N ASN A 468 1.71 43.05 -27.38
CA ASN A 468 0.31 43.41 -27.17
C ASN A 468 -0.39 43.82 -28.48
N THR A 469 0.03 43.25 -29.62
CA THR A 469 -0.58 43.55 -30.92
C THR A 469 -2.06 43.17 -30.98
N ASP A 470 -2.42 42.08 -30.29
CA ASP A 470 -3.75 41.47 -30.34
C ASP A 470 -4.59 41.79 -29.08
N GLY A 471 -4.12 42.73 -28.24
CA GLY A 471 -4.79 43.10 -26.99
C GLY A 471 -4.68 42.06 -25.88
N ASN A 472 -3.78 41.09 -26.02
CA ASN A 472 -3.53 39.94 -25.15
C ASN A 472 -2.19 40.02 -24.39
N GLY A 473 -1.51 41.17 -24.37
CA GLY A 473 -0.16 41.29 -23.80
C GLY A 473 -0.04 41.06 -22.28
N HIS A 474 -1.16 41.02 -21.55
CA HIS A 474 -1.22 40.64 -20.14
C HIS A 474 -1.69 39.19 -19.92
N HIS A 475 -1.69 38.37 -20.96
CA HIS A 475 -2.00 36.95 -20.85
C HIS A 475 -0.71 36.14 -20.65
N PHE A 476 -0.79 35.09 -19.84
CA PHE A 476 0.35 34.25 -19.51
C PHE A 476 -0.02 32.78 -19.44
N PHE A 477 0.99 31.93 -19.63
CA PHE A 477 0.89 30.48 -19.52
C PHE A 477 1.63 29.99 -18.29
N SER A 478 1.08 28.98 -17.63
CA SER A 478 1.75 28.24 -16.56
C SER A 478 1.87 26.77 -16.92
N SER A 479 3.07 26.21 -16.78
CA SER A 479 3.34 24.78 -16.97
C SER A 479 3.67 24.11 -15.65
N SER A 480 3.09 22.93 -15.42
CA SER A 480 3.21 22.24 -14.14
C SER A 480 3.63 20.78 -14.29
N LYS A 481 4.09 20.25 -13.15
CA LYS A 481 4.38 18.83 -12.95
C LYS A 481 3.13 17.96 -13.08
N ASP A 482 1.93 18.52 -12.92
CA ASP A 482 0.65 17.83 -13.07
C ASP A 482 0.28 17.45 -14.53
N ARG A 483 1.18 17.73 -15.49
CA ARG A 483 1.07 17.45 -16.94
C ARG A 483 0.15 18.41 -17.71
N SER A 484 -0.39 19.43 -17.03
CA SER A 484 -1.25 20.43 -17.65
C SER A 484 -0.50 21.74 -17.92
N ILE A 485 -0.94 22.43 -18.97
CA ILE A 485 -0.63 23.83 -19.22
C ILE A 485 -1.91 24.62 -19.02
N LYS A 486 -1.86 25.73 -18.31
CA LYS A 486 -3.01 26.61 -18.14
C LYS A 486 -2.74 27.99 -18.71
N TYR A 487 -3.76 28.55 -19.35
CA TYR A 487 -3.74 29.87 -19.94
C TYR A 487 -4.55 30.85 -19.08
N TRP A 488 -3.98 32.00 -18.77
CA TRP A 488 -4.50 32.94 -17.77
C TRP A 488 -4.56 34.38 -18.29
N ASP A 489 -5.59 35.11 -17.83
CA ASP A 489 -5.69 36.56 -17.99
C ASP A 489 -5.17 37.25 -16.71
N ALA A 490 -4.07 38.00 -16.77
CA ALA A 490 -3.52 38.68 -15.59
C ALA A 490 -4.31 39.94 -15.18
N ASP A 491 -5.14 40.52 -16.05
CA ASP A 491 -5.94 41.71 -15.71
C ASP A 491 -7.22 41.32 -14.95
N LYS A 492 -7.86 40.24 -15.40
CA LYS A 492 -9.08 39.70 -14.76
C LYS A 492 -8.81 38.64 -13.71
N PHE A 493 -7.63 38.03 -13.74
CA PHE A 493 -7.22 36.93 -12.88
C PHE A 493 -8.10 35.68 -13.01
N GLU A 494 -8.49 35.35 -14.23
CA GLU A 494 -9.30 34.17 -14.57
C GLU A 494 -8.50 33.19 -15.44
N GLN A 495 -8.80 31.90 -15.29
CA GLN A 495 -8.32 30.85 -16.18
C GLN A 495 -9.13 30.93 -17.48
N ILE A 496 -8.45 31.03 -18.63
CA ILE A 496 -9.10 31.09 -19.95
C ILE A 496 -9.28 29.68 -20.52
N GLN A 497 -8.23 28.87 -20.45
CA GLN A 497 -8.21 27.54 -21.05
C GLN A 497 -7.30 26.60 -20.25
N ARG A 498 -7.73 25.34 -20.12
CA ARG A 498 -6.88 24.23 -19.69
C ARG A 498 -6.42 23.41 -20.89
N ILE A 499 -5.11 23.31 -21.07
CA ILE A 499 -4.47 22.61 -22.18
C ILE A 499 -3.86 21.31 -21.65
N ASP A 500 -4.55 20.20 -21.94
CA ASP A 500 -4.11 18.85 -21.61
C ASP A 500 -3.63 18.13 -22.88
N GLY A 501 -2.49 17.44 -22.78
CA GLY A 501 -1.98 16.59 -23.86
C GLY A 501 -0.60 16.00 -23.59
N HIS A 502 0.20 16.59 -22.71
CA HIS A 502 1.40 15.91 -22.24
C HIS A 502 1.06 14.77 -21.28
N HIS A 503 1.88 13.73 -21.32
CA HIS A 503 1.71 12.56 -20.46
C HIS A 503 2.74 12.50 -19.33
N GLY A 504 3.83 13.25 -19.48
CA GLY A 504 4.85 13.46 -18.47
C GLY A 504 4.88 14.91 -17.97
N GLU A 505 5.61 15.11 -16.88
CA GLU A 505 5.82 16.43 -16.26
C GLU A 505 6.40 17.42 -17.27
N ILE A 506 5.89 18.66 -17.30
CA ILE A 506 6.31 19.66 -18.29
C ILE A 506 7.44 20.52 -17.71
N TRP A 507 8.61 20.42 -18.30
CA TRP A 507 9.84 21.01 -17.75
C TRP A 507 10.17 22.38 -18.27
N ALA A 508 9.91 22.61 -19.55
CA ALA A 508 10.09 23.92 -20.13
C ALA A 508 8.90 24.30 -20.99
N LEU A 509 8.63 25.59 -21.01
CA LEU A 509 7.62 26.24 -21.83
C LEU A 509 8.26 27.50 -22.42
N ALA A 510 8.08 27.71 -23.71
CA ALA A 510 8.53 28.91 -24.40
C ALA A 510 7.40 29.40 -25.31
N VAL A 511 7.06 30.67 -25.17
CA VAL A 511 6.06 31.33 -26.03
C VAL A 511 6.80 31.94 -27.21
N GLY A 512 6.23 31.86 -28.40
CA GLY A 512 6.79 32.54 -29.54
C GLY A 512 6.85 34.06 -29.30
N HIS A 513 7.88 34.73 -29.78
CA HIS A 513 7.97 36.20 -29.78
C HIS A 513 6.74 36.85 -30.43
N SER A 514 6.18 36.21 -31.45
CA SER A 514 4.93 36.64 -32.09
C SER A 514 3.66 36.37 -31.28
N GLY A 515 3.70 35.56 -30.23
CA GLY A 515 2.54 35.15 -29.44
C GLY A 515 1.63 34.09 -30.09
N THR A 516 1.74 33.88 -31.41
CA THR A 516 0.87 32.98 -32.20
C THR A 516 0.95 31.49 -31.87
N PHE A 517 2.07 31.04 -31.30
CA PHE A 517 2.23 29.66 -30.87
C PHE A 517 3.09 29.57 -29.61
N LEU A 518 2.93 28.48 -28.88
CA LEU A 518 3.76 28.13 -27.74
C LEU A 518 4.37 26.75 -27.94
N VAL A 519 5.54 26.55 -27.36
CA VAL A 519 6.28 25.29 -27.38
C VAL A 519 6.43 24.77 -25.97
N SER A 520 6.10 23.51 -25.75
CA SER A 520 6.24 22.83 -24.47
C SER A 520 7.11 21.59 -24.59
N ALA A 521 7.99 21.42 -23.60
CA ALA A 521 8.94 20.35 -23.49
C ALA A 521 8.64 19.54 -22.23
N SER A 522 8.36 18.25 -22.40
CA SER A 522 7.96 17.37 -21.31
C SER A 522 8.96 16.25 -21.07
N HIS A 523 8.81 15.62 -19.91
CA HIS A 523 9.50 14.42 -19.50
C HIS A 523 9.16 13.19 -20.37
N ASP A 524 8.04 13.23 -21.08
CA ASP A 524 7.68 12.26 -22.11
C ASP A 524 8.62 12.31 -23.34
N LYS A 525 9.69 13.12 -23.28
CA LYS A 525 10.69 13.38 -24.33
C LYS A 525 10.09 13.98 -25.60
N SER A 526 8.84 14.40 -25.57
CA SER A 526 8.18 15.07 -26.67
C SER A 526 8.26 16.58 -26.53
N ILE A 527 8.37 17.24 -27.68
CA ILE A 527 8.19 18.67 -27.84
C ILE A 527 6.87 18.87 -28.57
N ARG A 528 5.95 19.60 -27.97
CA ARG A 528 4.66 19.95 -28.56
C ARG A 528 4.61 21.43 -28.87
N VAL A 529 3.97 21.77 -29.98
CA VAL A 529 3.68 23.14 -30.42
C VAL A 529 2.19 23.31 -30.45
N TRP A 530 1.71 24.35 -29.78
CA TRP A 530 0.32 24.72 -29.70
C TRP A 530 0.13 26.04 -30.42
N GLU A 531 -0.82 26.08 -31.34
CA GLU A 531 -1.08 27.24 -32.21
C GLU A 531 -2.43 27.84 -31.85
N GLU A 532 -2.52 29.17 -31.91
CA GLU A 532 -3.75 29.90 -31.70
C GLU A 532 -4.68 29.71 -32.90
N THR A 533 -5.93 29.33 -32.64
CA THR A 533 -6.97 29.09 -33.65
C THR A 533 -8.05 30.17 -33.58
N ASP A 534 -8.78 30.36 -34.68
CA ASP A 534 -9.90 31.30 -34.76
C ASP A 534 -11.14 30.86 -33.96
N GLU A 535 -11.10 29.68 -33.31
CA GLU A 535 -12.18 29.21 -32.45
C GLU A 535 -12.29 30.06 -31.18
N GLN A 536 -13.50 30.54 -30.90
CA GLN A 536 -13.79 31.38 -29.75
C GLN A 536 -14.29 30.57 -28.57
N ILE A 537 -13.65 30.75 -27.41
CA ILE A 537 -14.07 30.14 -26.14
C ILE A 537 -14.97 31.12 -25.37
N PHE A 538 -16.04 30.58 -24.80
CA PHE A 538 -16.87 31.23 -23.79
C PHE A 538 -16.57 30.64 -22.41
N LEU A 539 -16.18 31.50 -21.46
CA LEU A 539 -15.79 31.10 -20.10
C LEU A 539 -16.90 30.34 -19.33
N GLU A 540 -18.17 30.57 -19.66
CA GLU A 540 -19.31 29.90 -19.02
C GLU A 540 -19.40 28.41 -19.42
N GLU A 541 -19.11 28.07 -20.66
CA GLU A 541 -19.17 26.69 -21.16
C GLU A 541 -18.05 25.82 -20.58
N GLU A 542 -16.84 26.36 -20.42
CA GLU A 542 -15.76 25.64 -19.72
C GLU A 542 -16.09 25.42 -18.24
N ARG A 543 -16.70 26.41 -17.57
CA ARG A 543 -17.15 26.25 -16.19
C ARG A 543 -18.24 25.19 -16.07
N GLU A 544 -19.20 25.13 -16.99
CA GLU A 544 -20.24 24.10 -16.98
C GLU A 544 -19.64 22.70 -17.15
N LYS A 545 -18.71 22.51 -18.10
CA LYS A 545 -17.99 21.24 -18.27
C LYS A 545 -17.20 20.84 -17.02
N GLU A 546 -16.47 21.78 -16.41
CA GLU A 546 -15.75 21.51 -15.16
C GLU A 546 -16.70 21.17 -14.00
N ILE A 547 -17.86 21.84 -13.92
CA ILE A 547 -18.86 21.57 -12.89
C ILE A 547 -19.51 20.20 -13.10
N GLU A 548 -19.77 19.77 -14.33
CA GLU A 548 -20.32 18.44 -14.64
C GLU A 548 -19.35 17.34 -14.20
N GLU A 549 -18.06 17.43 -14.55
CA GLU A 549 -17.04 16.48 -14.11
C GLU A 549 -16.87 16.46 -12.58
N LEU A 550 -16.93 17.64 -11.95
CA LEU A 550 -16.93 17.76 -10.49
C LEU A 550 -18.20 17.19 -9.86
N TYR A 551 -19.36 17.33 -10.49
CA TYR A 551 -20.63 16.81 -9.99
C TYR A 551 -20.66 15.29 -10.05
N GLU A 552 -20.16 14.68 -11.14
CA GLU A 552 -20.01 13.23 -11.26
C GLU A 552 -19.04 12.67 -10.20
N SER A 553 -17.87 13.30 -10.03
CA SER A 553 -16.89 12.88 -9.03
C SER A 553 -17.34 13.15 -7.58
N THR A 554 -18.07 14.24 -7.35
CA THR A 554 -18.64 14.57 -6.03
C THR A 554 -19.79 13.65 -5.71
N LEU A 555 -20.68 13.29 -6.64
CA LEU A 555 -21.73 12.27 -6.44
C LEU A 555 -21.12 10.94 -6.00
N THR A 556 -20.02 10.53 -6.62
CA THR A 556 -19.30 9.32 -6.18
C THR A 556 -18.69 9.45 -4.78
N THR A 557 -18.23 10.65 -4.38
CA THR A 557 -17.57 10.89 -3.09
C THR A 557 -18.55 11.16 -1.94
N SER A 558 -19.64 11.88 -2.20
CA SER A 558 -20.71 12.20 -1.23
C SER A 558 -21.51 10.96 -0.85
N LEU A 559 -21.63 9.99 -1.75
CA LEU A 559 -22.23 8.69 -1.43
C LEU A 559 -21.27 7.78 -0.62
N GLU A 560 -19.98 8.10 -0.55
CA GLU A 560 -18.98 7.44 0.32
C GLU A 560 -18.83 8.13 1.70
N GLN A 561 -19.26 9.38 1.85
CA GLN A 561 -19.25 10.12 3.13
C GLN A 561 -20.66 10.29 3.71
N ASP A 562 -21.16 9.27 4.44
CA ASP A 562 -22.10 9.52 5.55
C ASP A 562 -22.23 8.33 6.52
N PRO A 563 -21.43 8.26 7.61
CA PRO A 563 -21.70 7.36 8.74
C PRO A 563 -22.32 8.01 9.99
N ASP A 564 -22.36 9.33 10.14
CA ASP A 564 -22.60 9.95 11.47
C ASP A 564 -23.66 11.07 11.48
N ALA A 565 -24.93 10.71 11.30
CA ALA A 565 -26.04 11.56 11.74
C ALA A 565 -27.12 10.69 12.41
N GLU A 566 -27.03 10.58 13.75
CA GLU A 566 -28.08 10.01 14.61
C GLU A 566 -29.15 11.04 14.97
N ASP A 567 -30.35 10.49 15.14
CA ASP A 567 -31.66 11.10 15.23
C ASP A 567 -31.96 11.86 16.54
N GLN A 568 -32.73 12.95 16.41
CA GLN A 568 -33.65 13.42 17.45
C GLN A 568 -35.09 13.36 16.91
N ASN A 569 -35.80 12.27 17.18
CA ASN A 569 -37.20 12.22 17.69
C ASN A 569 -37.82 10.83 17.50
N GLY A 570 -38.35 10.26 18.60
CA GLY A 570 -39.05 8.99 18.60
C GLY A 570 -40.55 9.16 18.35
N GLU A 571 -41.05 8.56 17.27
CA GLU A 571 -42.16 7.60 17.23
C GLU A 571 -42.36 7.10 15.78
N VAL A 572 -42.36 5.77 15.60
CA VAL A 572 -42.34 4.98 14.34
C VAL A 572 -41.03 5.03 13.54
N THR A 573 -39.98 4.40 14.08
CA THR A 573 -38.72 4.15 13.34
C THR A 573 -38.85 2.89 12.46
N ALA A 574 -39.34 3.09 11.24
CA ALA A 574 -39.12 2.15 10.14
C ALA A 574 -38.95 2.93 8.83
N ALA A 575 -37.86 3.67 8.73
CA ALA A 575 -37.37 4.20 7.47
C ALA A 575 -35.85 4.01 7.43
N SER A 576 -35.42 2.83 6.98
CA SER A 576 -34.08 2.60 6.46
C SER A 576 -33.78 3.67 5.39
N LYS A 577 -32.65 4.36 5.51
CA LYS A 577 -32.18 5.31 4.51
C LYS A 577 -32.08 4.58 3.15
N GLN A 578 -32.77 5.10 2.13
CA GLN A 578 -32.71 4.55 0.77
C GLN A 578 -31.32 4.82 0.19
N THR A 579 -30.58 3.77 -0.14
CA THR A 579 -29.27 3.87 -0.82
C THR A 579 -29.43 3.62 -2.32
N VAL A 580 -28.48 4.11 -3.14
CA VAL A 580 -28.47 3.85 -4.59
C VAL A 580 -28.48 2.35 -4.89
N GLU A 581 -27.78 1.55 -4.08
CA GLU A 581 -27.82 0.08 -4.19
C GLU A 581 -29.24 -0.50 -3.95
N THR A 582 -30.05 0.09 -3.06
CA THR A 582 -31.43 -0.38 -2.80
C THR A 582 -32.40 -0.02 -3.93
N LEU A 583 -32.26 1.15 -4.54
CA LEU A 583 -33.06 1.55 -5.70
C LEU A 583 -32.75 0.65 -6.91
N MET A 584 -31.45 0.48 -7.22
CA MET A 584 -31.00 -0.43 -8.26
C MET A 584 -31.45 -1.88 -8.00
N ALA A 585 -31.46 -2.32 -6.73
CA ALA A 585 -31.92 -3.67 -6.39
C ALA A 585 -33.44 -3.83 -6.59
N GLY A 586 -34.25 -2.83 -6.27
CA GLY A 586 -35.70 -2.84 -6.51
C GLY A 586 -36.05 -2.87 -8.01
N GLU A 587 -35.33 -2.10 -8.82
CA GLU A 587 -35.48 -2.10 -10.28
C GLU A 587 -35.08 -3.45 -10.88
N ARG A 588 -33.95 -4.03 -10.45
CA ARG A 588 -33.52 -5.38 -10.88
C ARG A 588 -34.54 -6.47 -10.54
N ILE A 589 -35.19 -6.40 -9.37
CA ILE A 589 -36.26 -7.36 -9.04
C ILE A 589 -37.43 -7.18 -10.00
N THR A 590 -37.82 -5.93 -10.28
CA THR A 590 -38.95 -5.62 -11.16
C THR A 590 -38.72 -6.14 -12.57
N GLU A 591 -37.55 -5.83 -13.14
CA GLU A 591 -37.14 -6.31 -14.47
C GLU A 591 -37.11 -7.85 -14.53
N ALA A 592 -36.53 -8.50 -13.52
CA ALA A 592 -36.49 -9.96 -13.47
C ALA A 592 -37.88 -10.61 -13.39
N LEU A 593 -38.82 -9.99 -12.65
CA LEU A 593 -40.21 -10.46 -12.54
C LEU A 593 -40.97 -10.32 -13.86
N GLU A 594 -40.83 -9.20 -14.55
CA GLU A 594 -41.48 -8.97 -15.85
C GLU A 594 -40.94 -9.93 -16.92
N LEU A 595 -39.62 -10.05 -16.99
CA LEU A 595 -38.95 -10.92 -17.94
C LEU A 595 -39.26 -12.41 -17.67
N GLY A 596 -39.32 -12.79 -16.39
CA GLY A 596 -39.73 -14.13 -15.99
C GLY A 596 -41.20 -14.43 -16.33
N MET A 597 -42.11 -13.47 -16.13
CA MET A 597 -43.53 -13.66 -16.41
C MET A 597 -43.80 -13.82 -17.91
N ALA A 598 -43.09 -13.05 -18.74
CA ALA A 598 -43.13 -13.19 -20.19
C ALA A 598 -42.69 -14.60 -20.63
N ASP A 599 -41.59 -15.11 -20.07
CA ASP A 599 -41.08 -16.45 -20.39
C ASP A 599 -42.01 -17.57 -19.91
N LEU A 600 -42.62 -17.45 -18.73
CA LEU A 600 -43.63 -18.42 -18.25
C LEU A 600 -44.84 -18.49 -19.18
N ASN A 601 -45.31 -17.37 -19.72
CA ASN A 601 -46.42 -17.37 -20.67
C ASN A 601 -46.02 -18.06 -21.99
N VAL A 602 -44.83 -17.77 -22.52
CA VAL A 602 -44.30 -18.40 -23.74
C VAL A 602 -44.13 -19.91 -23.57
N VAL A 603 -43.57 -20.34 -22.43
CA VAL A 603 -43.41 -21.77 -22.12
C VAL A 603 -44.76 -22.45 -21.96
N LYS A 604 -45.73 -21.80 -21.31
CA LYS A 604 -47.07 -22.35 -21.13
C LYS A 604 -47.83 -22.50 -22.46
N GLU A 605 -47.76 -21.50 -23.33
CA GLU A 605 -48.34 -21.57 -24.69
C GLU A 605 -47.67 -22.70 -25.51
N TRP A 606 -46.36 -22.87 -25.36
CA TRP A 606 -45.65 -23.98 -25.98
C TRP A 606 -46.04 -25.34 -25.40
N GLU A 607 -46.23 -25.48 -24.08
CA GLU A 607 -46.69 -26.72 -23.46
C GLU A 607 -48.11 -27.08 -23.93
N GLU A 608 -49.00 -26.09 -24.03
CA GLU A 608 -50.35 -26.26 -24.59
C GLU A 608 -50.27 -26.68 -26.07
N ALA A 609 -49.42 -26.03 -26.88
CA ALA A 609 -49.21 -26.37 -28.28
C ALA A 609 -48.58 -27.77 -28.46
N LYS A 610 -47.63 -28.15 -27.58
CA LYS A 610 -46.97 -29.44 -27.58
C LYS A 610 -47.90 -30.57 -27.17
N SER A 611 -48.84 -30.30 -26.26
CA SER A 611 -49.88 -31.26 -25.88
C SER A 611 -50.82 -31.58 -27.05
N ASN A 612 -51.04 -30.61 -27.95
CA ASN A 612 -51.80 -30.79 -29.18
C ASN A 612 -50.95 -31.45 -30.29
N ASN A 613 -49.66 -31.11 -30.41
CA ASN A 613 -48.74 -31.60 -31.44
C ASN A 613 -47.32 -31.87 -30.89
N PRO A 614 -46.86 -33.13 -30.80
CA PRO A 614 -45.56 -33.48 -30.20
C PRO A 614 -44.30 -32.98 -30.93
N ASN A 615 -44.43 -32.59 -32.21
CA ASN A 615 -43.30 -32.24 -33.09
C ASN A 615 -43.01 -30.73 -33.19
N ILE A 616 -43.59 -29.92 -32.30
CA ILE A 616 -43.36 -28.46 -32.29
C ILE A 616 -41.96 -28.16 -31.71
N ALA A 617 -41.21 -27.29 -32.40
CA ALA A 617 -39.89 -26.83 -31.94
C ALA A 617 -40.00 -26.03 -30.64
N PRO A 618 -38.97 -26.05 -29.76
CA PRO A 618 -38.97 -25.24 -28.54
C PRO A 618 -39.07 -23.75 -28.88
N PRO A 619 -39.75 -22.95 -28.03
CA PRO A 619 -39.96 -21.54 -28.30
C PRO A 619 -38.63 -20.77 -28.18
N GLN A 620 -38.48 -19.70 -28.95
CA GLN A 620 -37.37 -18.77 -28.77
C GLN A 620 -37.57 -18.00 -27.47
N ARG A 621 -36.90 -18.46 -26.41
CA ARG A 621 -36.89 -17.81 -25.10
C ARG A 621 -36.09 -16.51 -25.17
N ASN A 622 -36.28 -15.65 -24.17
CA ASN A 622 -35.54 -14.41 -24.07
C ASN A 622 -34.01 -14.69 -24.07
N PRO A 623 -33.19 -13.99 -24.89
CA PRO A 623 -31.76 -14.21 -25.00
C PRO A 623 -31.01 -14.26 -23.67
N ILE A 624 -31.48 -13.53 -22.64
CA ILE A 624 -30.85 -13.54 -21.31
C ILE A 624 -30.85 -14.93 -20.65
N PHE A 625 -31.88 -15.76 -20.88
CA PHE A 625 -31.94 -17.11 -20.33
C PHE A 625 -30.97 -18.07 -21.03
N MET A 626 -30.78 -17.88 -22.34
CA MET A 626 -29.79 -18.65 -23.11
C MET A 626 -28.36 -18.25 -22.72
N ALA A 627 -28.11 -16.94 -22.57
CA ALA A 627 -26.82 -16.42 -22.12
C ALA A 627 -26.42 -16.92 -20.71
N LEU A 628 -27.41 -17.17 -19.84
CA LEU A 628 -27.20 -17.72 -18.50
C LEU A 628 -27.13 -19.26 -18.46
N GLY A 629 -27.01 -19.93 -19.61
CA GLY A 629 -26.85 -21.39 -19.68
C GLY A 629 -28.16 -22.17 -19.74
N GLY A 630 -29.22 -21.59 -20.29
CA GLY A 630 -30.53 -22.25 -20.44
C GLY A 630 -31.33 -22.39 -19.15
N ILE A 631 -31.08 -21.54 -18.16
CA ILE A 631 -31.80 -21.56 -16.87
C ILE A 631 -33.29 -21.28 -17.04
N SER A 632 -34.12 -21.81 -16.14
CA SER A 632 -35.57 -21.54 -16.13
C SER A 632 -35.91 -20.19 -15.50
N ALA A 633 -37.09 -19.65 -15.84
CA ALA A 633 -37.58 -18.36 -15.34
C ALA A 633 -37.60 -18.31 -13.81
N GLU A 634 -38.11 -19.35 -13.16
CA GLU A 634 -38.16 -19.41 -11.70
C GLU A 634 -36.78 -19.45 -11.03
N THR A 635 -35.79 -20.12 -11.63
CA THR A 635 -34.43 -20.16 -11.10
C THR A 635 -33.73 -18.80 -11.28
N HIS A 636 -33.99 -18.10 -12.38
CA HIS A 636 -33.47 -16.75 -12.60
C HIS A 636 -34.00 -15.76 -11.57
N VAL A 637 -35.32 -15.69 -11.37
CA VAL A 637 -35.93 -14.81 -10.37
C VAL A 637 -35.46 -15.17 -8.95
N MET A 638 -35.33 -16.46 -8.63
CA MET A 638 -34.79 -16.91 -7.34
C MET A 638 -33.32 -16.48 -7.16
N ASN A 639 -32.49 -16.58 -8.19
CA ASN A 639 -31.08 -16.18 -8.13
C ASN A 639 -30.95 -14.66 -7.92
N VAL A 640 -31.78 -13.85 -8.57
CA VAL A 640 -31.82 -12.39 -8.36
C VAL A 640 -32.21 -12.07 -6.91
N LEU A 641 -33.25 -12.72 -6.37
CA LEU A 641 -33.68 -12.54 -4.97
C LEU A 641 -32.61 -12.99 -3.95
N GLN A 642 -31.84 -14.05 -4.25
CA GLN A 642 -30.77 -14.54 -3.37
C GLN A 642 -29.49 -13.70 -3.42
N ARG A 643 -29.20 -13.06 -4.56
CA ARG A 643 -28.02 -12.18 -4.71
C ARG A 643 -28.15 -10.90 -3.88
N ILE A 644 -29.37 -10.49 -3.54
CA ILE A 644 -29.61 -9.30 -2.74
C ILE A 644 -29.34 -9.62 -1.27
N LYS A 645 -28.54 -8.78 -0.62
CA LYS A 645 -28.22 -8.92 0.82
C LYS A 645 -29.52 -8.85 1.64
N ALA A 646 -29.62 -9.67 2.70
CA ALA A 646 -30.83 -9.74 3.52
C ALA A 646 -31.25 -8.40 4.17
N ALA A 647 -30.29 -7.49 4.41
CA ALA A 647 -30.56 -6.13 4.88
C ALA A 647 -31.26 -5.30 3.79
N ALA A 648 -30.66 -5.22 2.60
CA ALA A 648 -31.20 -4.47 1.46
C ALA A 648 -32.47 -5.09 0.84
N LEU A 649 -32.75 -6.37 1.09
CA LEU A 649 -33.92 -7.06 0.54
C LEU A 649 -35.25 -6.48 1.05
N HIS A 650 -35.33 -6.07 2.32
CA HIS A 650 -36.59 -5.52 2.87
C HIS A 650 -36.88 -4.14 2.26
N ASP A 651 -35.84 -3.36 2.06
CA ASP A 651 -35.93 -2.01 1.50
C ASP A 651 -36.24 -2.07 0.01
N ALA A 652 -35.56 -2.95 -0.72
CA ALA A 652 -35.83 -3.18 -2.14
C ALA A 652 -37.27 -3.67 -2.39
N LEU A 653 -37.81 -4.51 -1.50
CA LEU A 653 -39.21 -4.97 -1.56
C LEU A 653 -40.21 -3.86 -1.22
N LEU A 654 -39.83 -2.87 -0.41
CA LEU A 654 -40.67 -1.71 -0.07
C LEU A 654 -40.81 -0.75 -1.25
N VAL A 655 -39.77 -0.63 -2.08
CA VAL A 655 -39.74 0.24 -3.27
C VAL A 655 -40.59 -0.32 -4.42
N LEU A 656 -40.98 -1.60 -4.38
CA LEU A 656 -41.75 -2.24 -5.45
C LEU A 656 -43.15 -1.60 -5.64
N PRO A 657 -43.53 -1.22 -6.88
CA PRO A 657 -44.88 -0.78 -7.17
C PRO A 657 -45.91 -1.89 -6.90
N PHE A 658 -47.11 -1.55 -6.43
CA PHE A 658 -48.15 -2.55 -6.17
C PHE A 658 -48.53 -3.39 -7.41
N ALA A 659 -48.31 -2.87 -8.62
CA ALA A 659 -48.54 -3.58 -9.88
C ALA A 659 -47.65 -4.82 -10.07
N THR A 660 -46.47 -4.86 -9.45
CA THR A 660 -45.51 -5.98 -9.56
C THR A 660 -45.76 -7.06 -8.51
N VAL A 661 -46.55 -6.76 -7.46
CA VAL A 661 -46.86 -7.68 -6.36
C VAL A 661 -47.62 -8.93 -6.82
N PRO A 662 -48.62 -8.86 -7.73
CA PRO A 662 -49.24 -10.06 -8.30
C PRO A 662 -48.26 -10.99 -9.02
N MET A 663 -47.33 -10.43 -9.81
CA MET A 663 -46.29 -11.21 -10.49
C MET A 663 -45.34 -11.87 -9.48
N LEU A 664 -44.96 -11.16 -8.43
CA LEU A 664 -44.19 -11.75 -7.34
C LEU A 664 -44.94 -12.91 -6.67
N PHE A 665 -46.26 -12.78 -6.46
CA PHE A 665 -47.06 -13.83 -5.84
C PHE A 665 -47.23 -15.07 -6.73
N THR A 666 -47.28 -14.93 -8.05
CA THR A 666 -47.25 -16.09 -8.96
C THR A 666 -45.92 -16.84 -8.86
N PHE A 667 -44.78 -16.13 -8.78
CA PHE A 667 -43.48 -16.76 -8.56
C PHE A 667 -43.36 -17.41 -7.17
N LEU A 668 -43.86 -16.77 -6.11
CA LEU A 668 -43.89 -17.38 -4.77
C LEU A 668 -44.74 -18.66 -4.75
N ASN A 669 -45.82 -18.73 -5.52
CA ASN A 669 -46.60 -19.95 -5.68
C ASN A 669 -45.80 -21.06 -6.37
N ILE A 670 -45.09 -20.73 -7.46
CA ILE A 670 -44.22 -21.69 -8.19
C ILE A 670 -43.06 -22.17 -7.30
N PHE A 671 -42.46 -21.27 -6.51
CA PHE A 671 -41.40 -21.63 -5.56
C PHE A 671 -41.92 -22.58 -4.49
N ALA A 672 -43.15 -22.39 -4.01
CA ALA A 672 -43.80 -23.30 -3.07
C ALA A 672 -44.09 -24.67 -3.71
N ILE A 673 -44.53 -24.72 -4.97
CA ILE A 673 -44.78 -25.98 -5.71
C ILE A 673 -43.47 -26.76 -5.91
N ARG A 674 -42.40 -26.10 -6.35
CA ARG A 674 -41.10 -26.74 -6.62
C ARG A 674 -40.21 -26.87 -5.37
N SER A 675 -40.68 -26.40 -4.22
CA SER A 675 -39.96 -26.44 -2.94
C SER A 675 -38.57 -25.79 -2.99
N MET A 676 -38.42 -24.70 -3.76
CA MET A 676 -37.17 -23.93 -3.85
C MET A 676 -37.07 -22.93 -2.69
N ASN A 677 -35.97 -23.00 -1.91
CA ASN A 677 -35.67 -22.09 -0.78
C ASN A 677 -36.91 -21.56 -0.03
N ILE A 678 -37.65 -22.48 0.61
CA ILE A 678 -38.90 -22.19 1.32
C ILE A 678 -38.75 -21.11 2.41
N PRO A 679 -37.65 -21.05 3.20
CA PRO A 679 -37.47 -19.99 4.21
C PRO A 679 -37.48 -18.58 3.62
N LEU A 680 -36.78 -18.36 2.50
CA LEU A 680 -36.73 -17.07 1.82
C LEU A 680 -38.11 -16.72 1.23
N THR A 681 -38.77 -17.69 0.60
CA THR A 681 -40.13 -17.56 0.06
C THR A 681 -41.13 -17.14 1.15
N CYS A 682 -41.08 -17.76 2.33
CA CYS A 682 -41.89 -17.38 3.49
C CYS A 682 -41.57 -15.96 3.99
N ARG A 683 -40.28 -15.60 4.08
CA ARG A 683 -39.84 -14.28 4.56
C ARG A 683 -40.36 -13.15 3.66
N ILE A 684 -40.19 -13.30 2.35
CA ILE A 684 -40.68 -12.33 1.35
C ILE A 684 -42.22 -12.27 1.40
N LEU A 685 -42.90 -13.42 1.42
CA LEU A 685 -44.36 -13.48 1.48
C LEU A 685 -44.92 -12.77 2.72
N PHE A 686 -44.38 -13.06 3.91
CA PHE A 686 -44.84 -12.44 5.14
C PHE A 686 -44.52 -10.96 5.23
N PHE A 687 -43.39 -10.53 4.66
CA PHE A 687 -43.05 -9.12 4.55
C PHE A 687 -44.06 -8.38 3.66
N MET A 688 -44.30 -8.88 2.45
CA MET A 688 -45.25 -8.27 1.51
C MET A 688 -46.70 -8.27 2.01
N LEU A 689 -47.11 -9.32 2.75
CA LEU A 689 -48.41 -9.38 3.40
C LEU A 689 -48.56 -8.35 4.53
N LYS A 690 -47.46 -8.04 5.24
CA LYS A 690 -47.44 -7.03 6.31
C LYS A 690 -47.42 -5.61 5.74
N THR A 691 -46.59 -5.33 4.74
CA THR A 691 -46.45 -4.00 4.14
C THR A 691 -47.71 -3.58 3.37
N HIS A 692 -48.27 -4.47 2.54
CA HIS A 692 -49.43 -4.16 1.69
C HIS A 692 -50.76 -4.72 2.24
N HIS A 693 -50.86 -4.97 3.54
CA HIS A 693 -52.04 -5.62 4.15
C HIS A 693 -53.38 -4.99 3.73
N ARG A 694 -53.48 -3.65 3.82
CA ARG A 694 -54.72 -2.91 3.51
C ARG A 694 -55.12 -3.04 2.04
N GLN A 695 -54.16 -3.02 1.12
CA GLN A 695 -54.40 -3.12 -0.32
C GLN A 695 -54.76 -4.56 -0.74
N ILE A 696 -54.11 -5.56 -0.13
CA ILE A 696 -54.37 -6.97 -0.41
C ILE A 696 -55.78 -7.38 0.04
N VAL A 697 -56.24 -6.93 1.22
CA VAL A 697 -57.59 -7.23 1.73
C VAL A 697 -58.69 -6.57 0.87
N ALA A 698 -58.39 -5.42 0.25
CA ALA A 698 -59.33 -4.72 -0.62
C ALA A 698 -59.49 -5.38 -2.01
N SER A 699 -58.49 -6.13 -2.48
CA SER A 699 -58.48 -6.72 -3.83
C SER A 699 -59.13 -8.11 -3.88
N LYS A 700 -60.10 -8.31 -4.79
CA LYS A 700 -60.82 -9.60 -4.95
C LYS A 700 -60.00 -10.68 -5.67
N THR A 701 -59.12 -10.32 -6.61
CA THR A 701 -58.33 -11.26 -7.42
C THR A 701 -57.22 -11.93 -6.61
N MET A 702 -56.67 -11.23 -5.61
CA MET A 702 -55.60 -11.72 -4.74
C MET A 702 -56.04 -12.88 -3.86
N ARG A 703 -57.34 -13.04 -3.60
CA ARG A 703 -57.89 -14.13 -2.78
C ARG A 703 -57.60 -15.51 -3.39
N ALA A 704 -57.79 -15.68 -4.70
CA ALA A 704 -57.57 -16.97 -5.37
C ALA A 704 -56.07 -17.34 -5.40
N MET A 705 -55.21 -16.37 -5.68
CA MET A 705 -53.75 -16.57 -5.66
C MET A 705 -53.23 -16.91 -4.27
N LEU A 706 -53.70 -16.19 -3.23
CA LEU A 706 -53.31 -16.46 -1.85
C LEU A 706 -53.80 -17.82 -1.35
N ASP A 707 -54.96 -18.30 -1.82
CA ASP A 707 -55.43 -19.63 -1.44
C ASP A 707 -54.57 -20.74 -2.06
N GLY A 708 -54.14 -20.54 -3.32
CA GLY A 708 -53.15 -21.42 -3.99
C GLY A 708 -51.81 -21.45 -3.25
N ILE A 709 -51.23 -20.27 -2.96
CA ILE A 709 -49.98 -20.15 -2.19
C ILE A 709 -50.15 -20.79 -0.81
N ARG A 710 -51.26 -20.52 -0.11
CA ARG A 710 -51.52 -21.07 1.23
C ARG A 710 -51.54 -22.59 1.22
N MET A 711 -52.22 -23.21 0.25
CA MET A 711 -52.30 -24.66 0.14
C MET A 711 -50.93 -25.27 -0.18
N ASN A 712 -50.24 -24.74 -1.20
CA ASN A 712 -48.95 -25.26 -1.65
C ASN A 712 -47.86 -25.07 -0.60
N LEU A 713 -47.78 -23.88 0.02
CA LEU A 713 -46.80 -23.58 1.06
C LEU A 713 -47.05 -24.41 2.32
N ARG A 714 -48.32 -24.61 2.74
CA ARG A 714 -48.62 -25.51 3.87
C ARG A 714 -48.27 -26.95 3.55
N ASN A 715 -48.53 -27.42 2.33
CA ASN A 715 -48.18 -28.77 1.92
C ASN A 715 -46.67 -28.97 1.90
N ALA A 716 -45.91 -28.00 1.36
CA ALA A 716 -44.45 -28.04 1.32
C ALA A 716 -43.83 -27.98 2.73
N LEU A 717 -44.32 -27.07 3.59
CA LEU A 717 -43.89 -26.99 4.99
C LEU A 717 -44.27 -28.23 5.78
N LYS A 718 -45.47 -28.79 5.56
CA LYS A 718 -45.91 -30.03 6.18
C LYS A 718 -45.04 -31.19 5.72
N ARG A 719 -44.77 -31.31 4.43
CA ARG A 719 -43.88 -32.33 3.87
C ARG A 719 -42.47 -32.25 4.47
N GLN A 720 -41.84 -31.07 4.47
CA GLN A 720 -40.51 -30.91 5.07
C GLN A 720 -40.53 -31.17 6.58
N LYS A 721 -41.58 -30.74 7.28
CA LYS A 721 -41.76 -31.03 8.70
C LYS A 721 -41.93 -32.52 8.95
N ASP A 722 -42.71 -33.22 8.14
CA ASP A 722 -42.98 -34.65 8.26
C ASP A 722 -41.73 -35.47 7.89
N GLU A 723 -40.95 -35.06 6.88
CA GLU A 723 -39.65 -35.65 6.52
C GLU A 723 -38.61 -35.44 7.64
N MET A 724 -38.46 -34.21 8.15
CA MET A 724 -37.60 -33.94 9.33
C MET A 724 -38.10 -34.68 10.58
N GLY A 725 -39.42 -34.77 10.75
CA GLY A 725 -40.10 -35.50 11.82
C GLY A 725 -39.87 -37.01 11.75
N TYR A 726 -39.91 -37.58 10.55
CA TYR A 726 -39.59 -38.97 10.30
C TYR A 726 -38.10 -39.23 10.51
N ASN A 727 -37.22 -38.37 9.98
CA ASN A 727 -35.78 -38.49 10.15
C ASN A 727 -35.38 -38.39 11.62
N ILE A 728 -35.95 -37.46 12.40
CA ILE A 728 -35.66 -37.36 13.82
C ILE A 728 -36.26 -38.55 14.61
N ALA A 729 -37.42 -39.07 14.22
CA ALA A 729 -38.00 -40.26 14.84
C ALA A 729 -37.16 -41.52 14.52
N ALA A 730 -36.75 -41.69 13.27
CA ALA A 730 -35.85 -42.75 12.83
C ALA A 730 -34.49 -42.65 13.53
N LEU A 731 -33.88 -41.46 13.61
CA LEU A 731 -32.64 -41.22 14.35
C LEU A 731 -32.80 -41.53 15.85
N LYS A 732 -33.95 -41.23 16.44
CA LYS A 732 -34.24 -41.61 17.84
C LYS A 732 -34.39 -43.12 18.00
N VAL A 733 -35.09 -43.81 17.09
CA VAL A 733 -35.25 -45.27 17.11
C VAL A 733 -33.92 -45.97 16.88
N VAL A 734 -33.13 -45.50 15.91
CA VAL A 734 -31.77 -45.99 15.65
C VAL A 734 -30.86 -45.68 16.84
N GLY A 735 -30.96 -44.49 17.43
CA GLY A 735 -30.27 -44.14 18.67
C GLY A 735 -30.63 -45.07 19.83
N LEU A 736 -31.91 -45.44 19.96
CA LEU A 736 -32.39 -46.41 20.96
C LEU A 736 -31.92 -47.83 20.65
N GLN A 737 -31.93 -48.28 19.39
CA GLN A 737 -31.40 -49.58 18.98
C GLN A 737 -29.88 -49.68 19.18
N ILE A 738 -29.15 -48.61 18.89
CA ILE A 738 -27.72 -48.52 19.18
C ILE A 738 -27.51 -48.59 20.69
N LYS A 739 -28.36 -47.92 21.47
CA LYS A 739 -28.31 -47.98 22.93
C LYS A 739 -28.61 -49.39 23.45
N GLU A 740 -29.64 -50.06 22.95
CA GLU A 740 -29.96 -51.47 23.29
C GLU A 740 -28.82 -52.41 22.90
N LYS A 741 -28.22 -52.25 21.72
CA LYS A 741 -27.04 -53.03 21.30
C LYS A 741 -25.78 -52.68 22.06
N SER A 742 -25.70 -51.49 22.67
CA SER A 742 -24.56 -51.06 23.48
C SER A 742 -24.75 -51.32 24.97
N VAL A 743 -25.88 -51.90 25.41
CA VAL A 743 -26.04 -52.40 26.77
C VAL A 743 -25.15 -53.64 26.92
N LYS A 744 -24.29 -53.64 27.96
CA LYS A 744 -23.42 -54.77 28.29
C LYS A 744 -24.23 -55.97 28.79
N ASP A 745 -23.83 -57.18 28.41
CA ASP A 745 -24.42 -58.44 28.89
C ASP A 745 -24.05 -58.82 30.34
N TYR A 746 -23.15 -58.07 30.99
CA TYR A 746 -22.68 -58.33 32.35
C TYR A 746 -23.31 -57.37 33.35
N VAL A 747 -23.93 -57.91 34.40
CA VAL A 747 -24.62 -57.17 35.47
C VAL A 747 -23.79 -57.24 36.76
N ASP A 748 -23.41 -56.09 37.33
CA ASP A 748 -22.74 -55.95 38.63
C ASP A 748 -23.42 -54.91 39.55
N GLU A 749 -22.98 -54.79 40.81
CA GLU A 749 -23.59 -53.95 41.85
C GLU A 749 -23.39 -52.42 41.67
N ASN A 750 -22.45 -51.96 40.84
CA ASN A 750 -22.12 -50.54 40.62
C ASN A 750 -22.73 -49.95 39.33
N TRP A 751 -23.59 -50.71 38.66
CA TRP A 751 -24.06 -50.42 37.30
C TRP A 751 -24.91 -49.15 37.16
N GLU A 752 -25.61 -48.72 38.22
CA GLU A 752 -26.51 -47.55 38.16
C GLU A 752 -25.78 -46.19 38.15
N GLU A 753 -24.58 -46.08 38.73
CA GLU A 753 -23.83 -44.82 38.82
C GLU A 753 -23.06 -44.48 37.52
N GLU A 754 -22.48 -45.49 36.85
CA GLU A 754 -21.73 -45.28 35.61
C GLU A 754 -22.62 -44.87 34.43
N ASP A 755 -23.84 -45.42 34.33
CA ASP A 755 -24.73 -45.21 33.17
C ASP A 755 -25.42 -43.82 33.20
N GLN A 756 -25.59 -43.23 34.39
CA GLN A 756 -26.08 -41.86 34.54
C GLN A 756 -25.05 -40.81 34.07
N SER A 757 -23.75 -41.06 34.27
CA SER A 757 -22.65 -40.15 33.90
C SER A 757 -22.45 -40.01 32.37
N ARG A 758 -22.73 -41.07 31.60
CA ARG A 758 -22.53 -41.13 30.14
C ARG A 758 -23.70 -40.58 29.31
N SER A 759 -24.89 -40.42 29.89
CA SER A 759 -26.12 -40.11 29.12
C SER A 759 -26.30 -38.62 28.76
N VAL A 760 -25.46 -37.71 29.27
CA VAL A 760 -25.63 -36.25 29.11
C VAL A 760 -24.69 -35.71 28.03
N LYS A 761 -25.26 -35.19 26.93
CA LYS A 761 -24.48 -34.45 25.90
C LYS A 761 -23.99 -33.11 26.46
N LYS A 762 -22.68 -32.95 26.61
CA LYS A 762 -22.02 -31.70 27.02
C LYS A 762 -21.65 -30.86 25.78
N ARG A 763 -21.80 -29.52 25.89
CA ARG A 763 -21.54 -28.52 24.82
C ARG A 763 -20.23 -27.75 25.10
N ALA A 764 -19.61 -27.22 24.05
CA ALA A 764 -18.30 -26.57 24.07
C ALA A 764 -18.33 -25.09 24.51
N HIS A 765 -17.35 -24.71 25.32
CA HIS A 765 -17.01 -23.40 25.90
C HIS A 765 -15.48 -23.18 25.82
N LEU A 766 -14.98 -21.95 25.69
CA LEU A 766 -13.63 -21.67 25.13
C LEU A 766 -12.61 -21.13 26.17
N PRO A 767 -11.52 -21.83 26.56
CA PRO A 767 -10.47 -21.36 27.51
C PRO A 767 -9.29 -20.53 26.90
N ARG A 768 -8.69 -19.55 27.64
CA ARG A 768 -7.45 -18.75 27.31
C ARG A 768 -6.36 -18.79 28.40
N PHE A 769 -5.10 -18.30 28.16
CA PHE A 769 -4.14 -17.80 29.21
C PHE A 769 -3.08 -16.70 28.82
N ASN A 770 -3.00 -15.63 29.67
CA ASN A 770 -1.96 -14.64 30.12
C ASN A 770 -1.05 -13.76 29.22
N SER A 771 -1.31 -12.43 29.11
CA SER A 771 -0.35 -11.29 29.27
C SER A 771 -1.00 -9.97 28.81
N ALA A 772 -0.28 -8.84 28.76
CA ALA A 772 -0.73 -7.58 28.13
C ALA A 772 -1.24 -7.75 26.67
N ASN A 773 -1.19 -8.95 26.11
CA ASN A 773 -1.80 -9.35 24.85
C ASN A 773 -3.34 -9.53 24.98
N ALA A 774 -3.85 -9.76 26.19
CA ALA A 774 -5.25 -10.12 26.46
C ALA A 774 -6.26 -8.97 26.26
N ASN A 775 -5.85 -7.71 26.49
CA ASN A 775 -6.75 -6.56 26.33
C ASN A 775 -6.82 -6.08 24.87
N ALA A 776 -5.78 -6.35 24.05
CA ALA A 776 -5.79 -6.12 22.60
C ALA A 776 -6.85 -6.98 21.88
N LEU A 777 -7.09 -8.20 22.39
CA LEU A 777 -8.00 -9.21 21.83
C LEU A 777 -9.48 -8.88 22.01
N GLN A 778 -9.84 -8.10 23.02
CA GLN A 778 -11.22 -8.12 23.56
C GLN A 778 -12.12 -7.00 23.07
N ALA A 779 -11.57 -5.82 22.79
CA ALA A 779 -12.34 -4.78 22.10
C ALA A 779 -12.73 -5.23 20.68
N PRO A 780 -11.84 -5.84 19.86
CA PRO A 780 -12.17 -6.15 18.47
C PRO A 780 -12.97 -7.45 18.27
N ILE A 781 -12.76 -8.55 19.00
CA ILE A 781 -13.29 -9.87 18.59
C ILE A 781 -14.83 -9.96 18.66
N PRO A 782 -15.49 -9.68 19.80
CA PRO A 782 -16.95 -9.73 19.88
C PRO A 782 -17.63 -8.64 19.05
N GLU A 783 -16.98 -7.49 18.86
CA GLU A 783 -17.47 -6.43 17.96
C GLU A 783 -17.34 -6.82 16.48
N LYS A 784 -16.21 -7.43 16.08
CA LYS A 784 -15.90 -7.80 14.69
C LYS A 784 -16.49 -9.16 14.31
N ILE A 785 -16.83 -10.04 15.25
CA ILE A 785 -17.36 -11.37 14.98
C ILE A 785 -18.62 -11.65 15.79
N ARG A 786 -19.71 -11.97 15.09
CA ARG A 786 -21.00 -12.34 15.69
C ARG A 786 -21.03 -13.85 15.97
N ASN A 787 -21.85 -14.26 16.94
CA ASN A 787 -22.09 -15.67 17.29
C ASN A 787 -20.84 -16.44 17.77
N ILE A 788 -20.10 -15.86 18.71
CA ILE A 788 -18.99 -16.53 19.41
C ILE A 788 -19.31 -16.58 20.90
N ASP A 789 -19.03 -17.73 21.52
CA ASP A 789 -18.91 -17.86 22.96
C ASP A 789 -17.42 -17.81 23.35
N LEU A 790 -17.06 -16.93 24.27
CA LEU A 790 -15.69 -16.58 24.60
C LEU A 790 -15.49 -16.61 26.10
N VAL A 791 -14.61 -17.49 26.58
CA VAL A 791 -14.14 -17.50 27.97
C VAL A 791 -12.63 -17.28 27.96
N VAL A 792 -12.12 -16.69 29.04
CA VAL A 792 -10.73 -16.33 29.22
C VAL A 792 -10.32 -16.76 30.60
N TYR A 793 -9.23 -17.51 30.71
CA TYR A 793 -8.70 -17.83 32.01
C TYR A 793 -7.40 -17.08 32.26
N GLU A 794 -7.24 -16.61 33.50
CA GLU A 794 -6.06 -15.90 33.98
C GLU A 794 -5.67 -16.50 35.33
N LYS A 795 -4.40 -16.89 35.48
CA LYS A 795 -3.93 -17.62 36.67
C LYS A 795 -3.82 -16.70 37.88
N ASN A 796 -3.54 -15.42 37.63
CA ASN A 796 -3.36 -14.44 38.68
C ASN A 796 -4.71 -13.88 39.12
N GLU A 797 -4.72 -13.16 40.24
CA GLU A 797 -5.92 -12.55 40.80
C GLU A 797 -6.43 -11.36 39.99
N GLY A 798 -5.57 -10.72 39.20
CA GLY A 798 -5.91 -9.54 38.41
C GLY A 798 -5.22 -9.49 37.05
N ILE A 799 -5.64 -8.50 36.26
CA ILE A 799 -5.24 -8.31 34.87
C ILE A 799 -3.98 -7.43 34.81
N GLY A 800 -3.08 -7.74 33.87
CA GLY A 800 -1.85 -6.94 33.65
C GLY A 800 -0.63 -7.77 33.27
N GLY A 801 -0.70 -9.11 33.42
CA GLY A 801 0.37 -10.02 33.02
C GLY A 801 1.68 -9.74 33.76
N VAL A 802 2.74 -9.41 33.02
CA VAL A 802 4.07 -9.12 33.58
C VAL A 802 4.06 -7.92 34.52
N TRP A 803 3.15 -6.97 34.30
CA TRP A 803 2.97 -5.79 35.14
C TRP A 803 2.21 -6.10 36.44
N TRP A 804 1.49 -7.22 36.49
CA TRP A 804 0.89 -7.74 37.72
C TRP A 804 1.92 -8.49 38.58
N LEU A 805 2.79 -9.29 37.93
CA LEU A 805 3.77 -10.12 38.61
C LEU A 805 4.92 -9.30 39.20
N ASN A 806 5.56 -8.46 38.38
CA ASN A 806 6.72 -7.70 38.83
C ASN A 806 6.30 -6.53 39.74
N LYS A 807 6.94 -6.42 40.90
CA LYS A 807 6.65 -5.37 41.91
C LYS A 807 7.90 -4.71 42.50
N TYR A 808 9.06 -4.95 41.90
CA TYR A 808 10.33 -4.42 42.37
C TYR A 808 10.45 -2.89 42.20
N PRO A 809 11.29 -2.21 43.01
CA PRO A 809 11.47 -0.77 42.94
C PRO A 809 12.13 -0.34 41.63
N GLY A 810 11.62 0.74 41.04
CA GLY A 810 12.12 1.25 39.76
C GLY A 810 11.50 0.60 38.53
N LEU A 811 10.53 -0.32 38.69
CA LEU A 811 9.83 -0.98 37.60
C LEU A 811 9.18 0.03 36.63
N ALA A 812 9.72 0.09 35.42
CA ALA A 812 9.21 0.90 34.30
C ALA A 812 9.39 0.17 32.97
N CYS A 813 8.70 0.63 31.93
CA CYS A 813 8.92 0.15 30.56
C CYS A 813 10.22 0.72 29.99
N ASP A 814 10.94 -0.11 29.22
CA ASP A 814 12.17 0.29 28.52
C ASP A 814 11.90 1.14 27.26
N ILE A 815 10.63 1.22 26.83
CA ILE A 815 10.16 1.96 25.67
C ILE A 815 9.22 3.07 26.15
N PRO A 816 9.18 4.25 25.49
CA PRO A 816 8.24 5.30 25.84
C PRO A 816 6.78 4.81 25.94
N SER A 817 6.10 5.15 27.04
CA SER A 817 4.73 4.70 27.34
C SER A 817 3.70 5.20 26.32
N HIS A 818 3.98 6.34 25.67
CA HIS A 818 3.15 6.85 24.58
C HIS A 818 3.14 5.96 23.32
N SER A 819 4.16 5.12 23.13
CA SER A 819 4.19 4.03 22.13
C SER A 819 3.72 2.68 22.69
N TYR A 820 3.91 2.47 24.00
CA TYR A 820 3.47 1.26 24.71
C TYR A 820 2.02 1.35 25.20
N GLN A 821 1.09 1.49 24.24
CA GLN A 821 -0.36 1.53 24.47
C GLN A 821 -1.11 0.98 23.25
N TYR A 822 -2.42 0.75 23.35
CA TYR A 822 -3.22 0.31 22.20
C TYR A 822 -3.57 1.48 21.30
N THR A 823 -3.58 1.23 19.99
CA THR A 823 -3.88 2.26 18.98
C THR A 823 -5.32 2.77 19.09
N PHE A 824 -6.25 1.89 19.46
CA PHE A 824 -7.67 2.20 19.67
C PHE A 824 -7.99 2.78 21.06
N ALA A 825 -7.03 2.79 21.99
CA ALA A 825 -7.23 3.33 23.33
C ALA A 825 -6.04 4.20 23.78
N PRO A 826 -5.78 5.34 23.11
CA PRO A 826 -4.73 6.27 23.52
C PRO A 826 -4.96 6.82 24.93
N ASN A 827 -3.90 6.92 25.72
CA ASN A 827 -3.90 7.57 27.03
C ASN A 827 -2.99 8.81 27.01
N PRO A 828 -3.52 10.04 27.05
CA PRO A 828 -2.70 11.26 27.13
C PRO A 828 -2.18 11.57 28.55
N TYR A 829 -2.64 10.85 29.57
CA TYR A 829 -2.39 11.15 30.99
C TYR A 829 -1.18 10.44 31.60
N TRP A 830 -0.22 9.99 30.78
CA TRP A 830 1.00 9.35 31.28
C TRP A 830 1.82 10.31 32.16
N SER A 831 2.24 9.87 33.35
CA SER A 831 2.98 10.70 34.32
C SER A 831 4.40 11.07 33.87
N SER A 832 5.02 10.23 33.05
CA SER A 832 6.36 10.41 32.49
C SER A 832 6.48 9.72 31.14
N LEU A 833 7.52 10.07 30.38
CA LEU A 833 7.84 9.42 29.10
C LEU A 833 7.98 7.90 29.27
N TYR A 834 8.61 7.48 30.36
CA TYR A 834 8.66 6.10 30.84
C TYR A 834 7.81 6.00 32.09
N ALA A 835 6.54 5.64 31.94
CA ALA A 835 5.61 5.54 33.05
C ALA A 835 5.96 4.35 33.98
N PRO A 836 5.74 4.47 35.30
CA PRO A 836 5.90 3.37 36.23
C PRO A 836 5.01 2.17 35.89
N GLY A 837 5.48 0.96 36.20
CA GLY A 837 4.76 -0.29 35.88
C GLY A 837 3.34 -0.37 36.46
N ARG A 838 3.10 0.21 37.64
CA ARG A 838 1.75 0.28 38.25
C ARG A 838 0.76 1.12 37.42
N GLU A 839 1.25 2.18 36.78
CA GLU A 839 0.43 3.02 35.90
C GLU A 839 0.05 2.28 34.62
N ILE A 840 0.99 1.51 34.05
CA ILE A 840 0.75 0.66 32.88
C ILE A 840 -0.23 -0.47 33.22
N GLN A 841 -0.08 -1.11 34.37
CA GLN A 841 -1.02 -2.11 34.86
C GLN A 841 -2.43 -1.53 34.99
N LYS A 842 -2.56 -0.33 35.58
CA LYS A 842 -3.84 0.36 35.72
C LYS A 842 -4.45 0.70 34.37
N TYR A 843 -3.68 1.25 33.43
CA TYR A 843 -4.14 1.51 32.07
C TYR A 843 -4.71 0.26 31.40
N LEU A 844 -4.02 -0.88 31.53
CA LEU A 844 -4.50 -2.16 30.99
C LEU A 844 -5.85 -2.55 31.63
N GLN A 845 -5.97 -2.44 32.95
CA GLN A 845 -7.22 -2.73 33.64
C GLN A 845 -8.36 -1.80 33.22
N ASP A 846 -8.10 -0.49 33.15
CA ASP A 846 -9.06 0.53 32.73
C ASP A 846 -9.57 0.27 31.31
N VAL A 847 -8.70 -0.17 30.39
CA VAL A 847 -9.08 -0.57 29.03
C VAL A 847 -9.99 -1.81 29.05
N ALA A 848 -9.64 -2.83 29.85
CA ALA A 848 -10.46 -4.04 29.96
C ALA A 848 -11.86 -3.74 30.52
N GLU A 849 -11.95 -2.82 31.49
CA GLU A 849 -13.23 -2.37 32.06
C GLU A 849 -14.02 -1.52 31.05
N LYS A 850 -13.36 -0.55 30.39
CA LYS A 850 -13.98 0.35 29.40
C LYS A 850 -14.69 -0.39 28.26
N TYR A 851 -14.08 -1.47 27.77
CA TYR A 851 -14.65 -2.31 26.70
C TYR A 851 -15.48 -3.49 27.22
N GLY A 852 -15.79 -3.55 28.52
CA GLY A 852 -16.61 -4.59 29.13
C GLY A 852 -16.01 -6.01 28.97
N ALA A 853 -14.69 -6.08 28.89
CA ALA A 853 -13.97 -7.32 28.61
C ALA A 853 -13.82 -8.23 29.83
N THR A 854 -13.91 -7.64 31.03
CA THR A 854 -13.86 -8.32 32.33
C THR A 854 -14.90 -9.45 32.46
N ARG A 855 -16.07 -9.32 31.81
CA ARG A 855 -17.14 -10.35 31.84
C ARG A 855 -16.72 -11.70 31.25
N PHE A 856 -15.70 -11.72 30.39
CA PHE A 856 -15.20 -12.94 29.78
C PHE A 856 -13.99 -13.51 30.54
N ILE A 857 -13.39 -12.75 31.46
CA ILE A 857 -12.16 -13.10 32.19
C ILE A 857 -12.50 -13.73 33.53
N LYS A 858 -12.12 -15.00 33.66
CA LYS A 858 -12.08 -15.76 34.91
C LYS A 858 -10.65 -15.72 35.46
N THR A 859 -10.41 -14.86 36.44
CA THR A 859 -9.15 -14.79 37.19
C THR A 859 -9.03 -15.95 38.19
N GLN A 860 -7.83 -16.21 38.72
CA GLN A 860 -7.55 -17.34 39.62
C GLN A 860 -7.91 -18.73 39.04
N HIS A 861 -7.80 -18.92 37.74
CA HIS A 861 -7.97 -20.22 37.11
C HIS A 861 -6.66 -20.56 36.42
N LYS A 862 -6.17 -21.78 36.49
CA LYS A 862 -4.90 -22.22 35.90
C LYS A 862 -5.15 -23.43 35.02
N VAL A 863 -4.76 -23.39 33.74
CA VAL A 863 -4.82 -24.59 32.88
C VAL A 863 -3.68 -25.53 33.16
N GLU A 864 -4.03 -26.81 33.31
CA GLU A 864 -3.09 -27.91 33.56
C GLU A 864 -2.87 -28.80 32.33
N LYS A 865 -3.84 -28.85 31.42
CA LYS A 865 -3.77 -29.72 30.24
C LYS A 865 -4.67 -29.26 29.11
N CYS A 866 -4.21 -29.41 27.86
CA CYS A 866 -4.99 -29.26 26.63
C CYS A 866 -4.75 -30.47 25.71
N VAL A 867 -5.80 -31.19 25.34
CA VAL A 867 -5.71 -32.37 24.45
C VAL A 867 -6.63 -32.20 23.26
N TRP A 868 -6.09 -32.37 22.06
CA TRP A 868 -6.88 -32.45 20.84
C TRP A 868 -7.52 -33.82 20.69
N ASP A 869 -8.83 -33.85 20.53
CA ASP A 869 -9.57 -35.04 20.13
C ASP A 869 -9.83 -35.00 18.61
N ALA A 870 -9.34 -36.00 17.89
CA ALA A 870 -9.46 -36.09 16.44
C ALA A 870 -10.86 -36.52 15.98
N ASP A 871 -11.59 -37.26 16.82
CA ASP A 871 -12.93 -37.76 16.52
C ASP A 871 -13.96 -36.63 16.71
N ASP A 872 -13.85 -35.91 17.83
CA ASP A 872 -14.73 -34.77 18.13
C ASP A 872 -14.30 -33.47 17.44
N LYS A 873 -13.05 -33.41 16.94
CA LYS A 873 -12.42 -32.22 16.34
C LYS A 873 -12.47 -31.01 17.28
N GLN A 874 -12.22 -31.26 18.56
CA GLN A 874 -12.26 -30.27 19.63
C GLN A 874 -11.08 -30.45 20.59
N TRP A 875 -10.78 -29.40 21.34
CA TRP A 875 -9.80 -29.38 22.41
C TRP A 875 -10.48 -29.64 23.76
N HIS A 876 -10.02 -30.63 24.51
CA HIS A 876 -10.37 -30.84 25.92
C HIS A 876 -9.33 -30.19 26.83
N ILE A 877 -9.79 -29.37 27.76
CA ILE A 877 -8.94 -28.47 28.54
C ILE A 877 -9.27 -28.65 30.01
N THR A 878 -8.26 -29.00 30.79
CA THR A 878 -8.37 -29.19 32.24
C THR A 878 -7.94 -27.89 32.93
N VAL A 879 -8.86 -27.29 33.69
CA VAL A 879 -8.67 -26.01 34.39
C VAL A 879 -8.79 -26.26 35.89
N GLN A 880 -7.81 -25.78 36.65
CA GLN A 880 -7.81 -25.76 38.11
C GLN A 880 -8.12 -24.35 38.60
N ASN A 881 -9.15 -24.18 39.41
CA ASN A 881 -9.36 -22.94 40.15
C ASN A 881 -8.36 -22.87 41.31
N THR A 882 -7.49 -21.85 41.33
CA THR A 882 -6.43 -21.71 42.34
C THR A 882 -6.95 -21.23 43.70
N SER A 883 -8.13 -20.61 43.77
CA SER A 883 -8.71 -20.19 45.05
C SER A 883 -9.52 -21.29 45.74
N THR A 884 -10.18 -22.16 44.98
CA THR A 884 -10.95 -23.30 45.53
C THR A 884 -10.22 -24.64 45.49
N GLY A 885 -9.19 -24.77 44.64
CA GLY A 885 -8.48 -26.03 44.38
C GLY A 885 -9.24 -27.00 43.46
N GLU A 886 -10.45 -26.65 43.00
CA GLU A 886 -11.31 -27.50 42.17
C GLU A 886 -10.81 -27.56 40.73
N THR A 887 -10.69 -28.78 40.18
CA THR A 887 -10.38 -29.04 38.77
C THR A 887 -11.64 -29.40 38.00
N PHE A 888 -11.83 -28.77 36.84
CA PHE A 888 -12.91 -29.10 35.91
C PHE A 888 -12.39 -29.19 34.47
N GLU A 889 -13.13 -29.92 33.62
CA GLU A 889 -12.83 -30.07 32.20
C GLU A 889 -13.80 -29.26 31.35
N GLU A 890 -13.27 -28.64 30.29
CA GLU A 890 -14.01 -27.83 29.32
C GLU A 890 -13.59 -28.19 27.89
N SER A 891 -14.49 -28.04 26.92
CA SER A 891 -14.23 -28.41 25.51
C SER A 891 -14.33 -27.20 24.60
N ALA A 892 -13.38 -27.00 23.69
CA ALA A 892 -13.29 -25.81 22.83
C ALA A 892 -13.03 -26.15 21.36
N ASN A 893 -13.64 -25.41 20.43
CA ASN A 893 -13.36 -25.58 19.00
C ASN A 893 -11.98 -25.02 18.60
N ILE A 894 -11.60 -23.90 19.20
CA ILE A 894 -10.36 -23.17 18.91
C ILE A 894 -9.70 -22.83 20.24
N VAL A 895 -8.38 -23.00 20.33
CA VAL A 895 -7.59 -22.62 21.50
C VAL A 895 -6.61 -21.54 21.08
N ILE A 896 -6.62 -20.41 21.78
CA ILE A 896 -5.69 -19.31 21.56
C ILE A 896 -4.77 -19.19 22.78
N ALA A 897 -3.51 -19.57 22.60
CA ALA A 897 -2.45 -19.40 23.58
C ALA A 897 -1.90 -17.97 23.52
N ALA A 898 -2.47 -17.09 24.33
CA ALA A 898 -2.05 -15.69 24.46
C ALA A 898 -1.02 -15.48 25.60
N ARG A 899 -0.07 -16.42 25.75
CA ARG A 899 0.91 -16.46 26.85
C ARG A 899 2.06 -15.48 26.59
N GLY A 900 2.31 -14.57 27.52
CA GLY A 900 3.51 -13.74 27.54
C GLY A 900 4.73 -14.56 27.96
N GLN A 901 5.86 -14.28 27.34
CA GLN A 901 7.11 -15.02 27.55
C GLN A 901 7.73 -14.82 28.95
N LEU A 902 7.36 -13.74 29.66
CA LEU A 902 7.94 -13.37 30.97
C LEU A 902 7.02 -13.74 32.14
N ASN A 903 6.60 -15.00 32.22
CA ASN A 903 5.61 -15.45 33.21
C ASN A 903 6.17 -16.49 34.20
N GLU A 904 7.25 -17.19 33.84
CA GLU A 904 7.86 -18.22 34.69
C GLU A 904 9.19 -17.74 35.25
N VAL A 905 9.26 -17.63 36.57
CA VAL A 905 10.44 -17.18 37.31
C VAL A 905 11.61 -18.13 37.08
N ASN A 906 12.77 -17.58 36.74
CA ASN A 906 13.99 -18.35 36.57
C ASN A 906 14.94 -18.09 37.75
N TRP A 907 14.91 -18.97 38.75
CA TRP A 907 15.83 -18.91 39.88
C TRP A 907 17.25 -19.35 39.47
N PRO A 908 18.32 -18.72 40.01
CA PRO A 908 19.68 -19.13 39.72
C PRO A 908 19.97 -20.54 40.24
N GLN A 909 20.58 -21.39 39.41
CA GLN A 909 21.01 -22.74 39.78
C GLN A 909 22.33 -22.69 40.57
N LEU A 910 22.29 -22.21 41.82
CA LEU A 910 23.46 -22.11 42.70
C LEU A 910 23.33 -23.08 43.90
N PRO A 911 24.38 -23.87 44.21
CA PRO A 911 24.39 -24.70 45.41
C PRO A 911 24.22 -23.85 46.67
N GLY A 912 23.30 -24.26 47.56
CA GLY A 912 23.09 -23.60 48.86
C GLY A 912 22.08 -22.44 48.86
N LEU A 913 21.38 -22.18 47.74
CA LEU A 913 20.36 -21.12 47.65
C LEU A 913 19.28 -21.22 48.75
N ASP A 914 18.80 -22.43 49.03
CA ASP A 914 17.76 -22.69 50.06
C ASP A 914 18.31 -22.61 51.50
N LYS A 915 19.63 -22.53 51.69
CA LYS A 915 20.30 -22.51 53.00
C LYS A 915 20.58 -21.08 53.51
N PHE A 916 20.35 -20.07 52.68
CA PHE A 916 20.61 -18.68 53.04
C PHE A 916 19.64 -18.22 54.15
N GLN A 917 20.18 -17.76 55.28
CA GLN A 917 19.35 -17.31 56.42
C GLN A 917 18.85 -15.86 56.28
N GLY A 918 19.45 -15.09 55.36
CA GLY A 918 19.02 -13.73 55.04
C GLY A 918 17.77 -13.68 54.15
N LYS A 919 17.36 -12.48 53.75
CA LYS A 919 16.16 -12.31 52.90
C LYS A 919 16.50 -12.62 51.44
N LEU A 920 15.96 -13.71 50.91
CA LEU A 920 16.06 -14.08 49.49
C LEU A 920 14.83 -13.57 48.73
N LEU A 921 15.04 -12.86 47.62
CA LEU A 921 14.01 -12.26 46.79
C LEU A 921 14.28 -12.49 45.32
N HIS A 922 13.23 -12.63 44.52
CA HIS A 922 13.33 -12.56 43.06
C HIS A 922 12.64 -11.29 42.56
N SER A 923 13.12 -10.70 41.46
CA SER A 923 12.50 -9.51 40.86
C SER A 923 10.97 -9.67 40.63
N ALA A 924 10.54 -10.84 40.16
CA ALA A 924 9.13 -11.17 39.94
C ALA A 924 8.32 -11.48 41.23
N GLU A 925 8.97 -11.76 42.35
CA GLU A 925 8.35 -12.08 43.65
C GLU A 925 8.96 -11.16 44.70
N TRP A 926 8.72 -9.86 44.53
CA TRP A 926 9.30 -8.84 45.38
C TRP A 926 8.45 -8.60 46.63
N ASP A 927 9.08 -8.63 47.80
CA ASP A 927 8.45 -8.30 49.06
C ASP A 927 8.55 -6.80 49.33
N GLU A 928 7.44 -6.08 49.15
CA GLU A 928 7.36 -4.63 49.39
C GLU A 928 7.44 -4.26 50.88
N SER A 929 7.25 -5.22 51.80
CA SER A 929 7.24 -4.96 53.24
C SER A 929 8.63 -4.93 53.88
N TYR A 930 9.66 -5.40 53.16
CA TYR A 930 11.02 -5.50 53.66
C TYR A 930 11.78 -4.17 53.55
N ASP A 931 12.33 -3.68 54.67
CA ASP A 931 13.11 -2.44 54.72
C ASP A 931 14.60 -2.72 54.45
N PHE A 932 15.13 -2.12 53.38
CA PHE A 932 16.51 -2.29 52.94
C PHE A 932 17.48 -1.26 53.56
N ARG A 933 17.00 -0.24 54.30
CA ARG A 933 17.86 0.80 54.89
C ARG A 933 18.90 0.19 55.84
N HIS A 934 20.14 0.69 55.77
CA HIS A 934 21.28 0.21 56.58
C HIS A 934 21.66 -1.27 56.41
N LYS A 935 21.29 -1.92 55.28
CA LYS A 935 21.58 -3.34 55.01
C LYS A 935 22.67 -3.54 53.98
N LYS A 936 23.29 -4.73 54.04
CA LYS A 936 24.17 -5.26 52.99
C LYS A 936 23.37 -6.07 52.00
N VAL A 937 23.27 -5.60 50.75
CA VAL A 937 22.39 -6.20 49.74
C VAL A 937 23.20 -6.71 48.54
N GLY A 938 22.99 -7.97 48.17
CA GLY A 938 23.56 -8.55 46.96
C GLY A 938 22.55 -8.57 45.83
N VAL A 939 22.91 -8.06 44.66
CA VAL A 939 22.08 -8.17 43.44
C VAL A 939 22.75 -9.16 42.48
N ILE A 940 22.07 -10.26 42.18
CA ILE A 940 22.56 -11.28 41.24
C ILE A 940 21.95 -11.03 39.86
N GLY A 941 22.81 -10.74 38.88
CA GLY A 941 22.43 -10.48 37.49
C GLY A 941 22.59 -9.02 37.08
N ASN A 942 22.66 -8.79 35.76
CA ASN A 942 22.84 -7.48 35.15
C ASN A 942 21.90 -7.26 33.94
N GLY A 943 20.74 -7.92 33.95
CA GLY A 943 19.66 -7.71 32.98
C GLY A 943 18.78 -6.49 33.33
N SER A 944 17.65 -6.35 32.64
CA SER A 944 16.79 -5.16 32.77
C SER A 944 16.29 -4.91 34.20
N SER A 945 15.85 -5.95 34.92
CA SER A 945 15.42 -5.81 36.32
C SER A 945 16.55 -5.31 37.22
N ALA A 946 17.79 -5.79 37.03
CA ALA A 946 18.93 -5.35 37.83
C ALA A 946 19.27 -3.89 37.56
N ILE A 947 19.21 -3.47 36.30
CA ILE A 947 19.49 -2.10 35.84
C ILE A 947 18.52 -1.09 36.48
N GLN A 948 17.29 -1.50 36.79
CA GLN A 948 16.27 -0.67 37.45
C GLN A 948 16.32 -0.76 38.99
N ILE A 949 16.63 -1.94 39.54
CA ILE A 949 16.71 -2.16 41.00
C ILE A 949 17.92 -1.45 41.60
N VAL A 950 19.11 -1.58 40.99
CA VAL A 950 20.38 -1.06 41.52
C VAL A 950 20.32 0.46 41.79
N PRO A 951 19.88 1.33 40.85
CA PRO A 951 19.80 2.78 41.10
C PRO A 951 18.74 3.16 42.13
N SER A 952 17.70 2.33 42.28
CA SER A 952 16.61 2.57 43.22
C SER A 952 17.03 2.22 44.65
N LEU A 953 17.74 1.10 44.83
CA LEU A 953 18.26 0.68 46.13
C LEU A 953 19.48 1.49 46.56
N GLN A 954 20.38 1.85 45.64
CA GLN A 954 21.61 2.61 45.94
C GLN A 954 21.33 3.94 46.65
N LYS A 955 20.19 4.59 46.36
CA LYS A 955 19.78 5.88 46.93
C LYS A 955 19.24 5.80 48.36
N LEU A 956 18.98 4.60 48.88
CA LEU A 956 18.47 4.42 50.23
C LEU A 956 19.57 4.64 51.27
N GLU A 957 19.20 5.19 52.41
CA GLU A 957 20.13 5.59 53.46
C GLU A 957 20.91 4.39 54.05
N GLY A 958 22.24 4.53 54.07
CA GLY A 958 23.16 3.58 54.73
C GLY A 958 23.31 2.21 54.07
N ILE A 959 22.84 2.02 52.84
CA ILE A 959 22.98 0.74 52.13
C ILE A 959 24.41 0.52 51.62
N SER A 960 24.90 -0.71 51.79
CA SER A 960 26.10 -1.22 51.11
C SER A 960 25.67 -2.30 50.12
N MET A 961 25.95 -2.11 48.83
CA MET A 961 25.45 -3.00 47.78
C MET A 961 26.58 -3.71 47.04
N THR A 962 26.40 -4.99 46.76
CA THR A 962 27.29 -5.79 45.91
C THR A 962 26.51 -6.26 44.69
N THR A 963 26.97 -5.92 43.48
CA THR A 963 26.35 -6.37 42.23
C THR A 963 27.21 -7.46 41.60
N PHE A 964 26.63 -8.65 41.41
CA PHE A 964 27.30 -9.80 40.80
C PHE A 964 27.01 -9.85 39.29
N MET A 965 28.01 -9.56 38.48
CA MET A 965 27.92 -9.50 37.02
C MET A 965 28.68 -10.68 36.39
N ARG A 966 27.96 -11.63 35.78
CA ARG A 966 28.58 -12.80 35.13
C ARG A 966 29.04 -12.51 33.69
N SER A 967 28.28 -11.71 32.95
CA SER A 967 28.54 -11.44 31.54
C SER A 967 28.44 -9.94 31.25
N PRO A 968 29.32 -9.37 30.41
CA PRO A 968 29.22 -7.97 30.00
C PRO A 968 27.95 -7.71 29.19
N THR A 969 27.39 -6.49 29.31
CA THR A 969 26.11 -6.08 28.70
C THR A 969 26.17 -4.62 28.27
N TRP A 970 25.70 -4.32 27.06
CA TRP A 970 25.52 -2.94 26.58
C TRP A 970 24.40 -2.23 27.32
N ILE A 971 24.66 -1.02 27.82
CA ILE A 971 23.64 -0.12 28.38
C ILE A 971 23.40 0.99 27.36
N SER A 972 22.18 1.04 26.81
CA SER A 972 21.83 2.02 25.78
C SER A 972 21.53 3.39 26.38
N ALA A 973 21.62 4.43 25.52
CA ALA A 973 20.93 5.69 25.78
C ALA A 973 19.41 5.47 25.82
N ALA A 974 18.68 6.44 26.35
CA ALA A 974 17.22 6.34 26.49
C ALA A 974 16.56 6.38 25.10
N PHE A 975 15.66 5.43 24.83
CA PHE A 975 14.95 5.34 23.56
C PHE A 975 13.93 6.49 23.42
N GLY A 976 14.09 7.33 22.40
CA GLY A 976 13.19 8.47 22.17
C GLY A 976 13.79 9.84 22.50
N ASP A 977 15.05 9.92 22.93
CA ASP A 977 15.74 11.20 23.10
C ASP A 977 15.77 11.99 21.77
N ALA A 978 16.06 11.32 20.65
CA ALA A 978 15.99 11.92 19.32
C ALA A 978 14.57 12.38 18.95
N ALA A 979 13.54 11.64 19.36
CA ALA A 979 12.14 12.01 19.14
C ALA A 979 11.74 13.23 19.99
N MET A 980 12.23 13.33 21.23
CA MET A 980 12.02 14.49 22.11
C MET A 980 12.68 15.74 21.53
N VAL A 981 13.92 15.63 21.03
CA VAL A 981 14.61 16.74 20.33
C VAL A 981 13.82 17.17 19.09
N ALA A 982 13.32 16.23 18.29
CA ALA A 982 12.51 16.52 17.11
C ALA A 982 11.17 17.21 17.45
N LEU A 983 10.64 16.96 18.64
CA LEU A 983 9.43 17.61 19.18
C LEU A 983 9.73 18.93 19.92
N GLY A 984 11.00 19.34 20.01
CA GLY A 984 11.41 20.55 20.73
C GLY A 984 11.32 20.44 22.25
N LEU A 985 11.30 19.22 22.79
CA LEU A 985 11.26 18.93 24.22
C LEU A 985 12.66 18.55 24.71
N ASP A 986 13.00 18.92 25.95
CA ASP A 986 14.29 18.56 26.55
C ASP A 986 14.31 17.06 26.91
N PRO A 987 15.25 16.26 26.37
CA PRO A 987 15.40 14.84 26.72
C PRO A 987 15.66 14.58 28.21
N ASN A 988 16.13 15.59 28.95
CA ASN A 988 16.35 15.46 30.39
C ASN A 988 15.06 15.60 31.22
N ASP A 989 14.06 16.34 30.72
CA ASP A 989 12.75 16.55 31.35
C ASP A 989 11.73 15.50 30.88
N ILE A 990 11.80 14.33 31.52
CA ILE A 990 10.94 13.18 31.20
C ILE A 990 9.60 13.16 31.95
N ILE A 991 9.35 14.14 32.84
CA ILE A 991 8.15 14.18 33.68
C ILE A 991 7.11 15.07 33.02
N PHE A 992 5.90 14.54 32.82
CA PHE A 992 4.78 15.33 32.32
C PHE A 992 3.99 15.91 33.48
N THR A 993 4.07 17.23 33.66
CA THR A 993 3.24 17.95 34.63
C THR A 993 1.76 17.81 34.27
N LYS A 994 0.87 17.93 35.27
CA LYS A 994 -0.58 17.84 35.04
C LYS A 994 -1.08 18.82 33.96
N GLU A 995 -0.49 20.01 33.88
CA GLU A 995 -0.79 21.00 32.84
C GLU A 995 -0.43 20.49 31.43
N LYS A 996 0.74 19.85 31.26
CA LYS A 996 1.14 19.22 29.99
C LYS A 996 0.20 18.07 29.64
N GLN A 997 -0.18 17.24 30.61
CA GLN A 997 -1.13 16.14 30.39
C GLN A 997 -2.51 16.64 29.94
N GLU A 998 -3.04 17.68 30.60
CA GLU A 998 -4.30 18.30 30.20
C GLU A 998 -4.21 18.97 28.82
N ALA A 999 -3.07 19.58 28.49
CA ALA A 999 -2.84 20.16 27.16
C ALA A 999 -2.86 19.08 26.07
N LEU A 1000 -2.17 17.95 26.29
CA LEU A 1000 -2.18 16.81 25.37
C LEU A 1000 -3.57 16.16 25.26
N ALA A 1001 -4.37 16.19 26.33
CA ALA A 1001 -5.75 15.69 26.31
C ALA A 1001 -6.71 16.62 25.55
N ARG A 1002 -6.47 17.94 25.54
CA ARG A 1002 -7.28 18.93 24.81
C ARG A 1002 -7.01 18.93 23.30
N ASP A 1003 -5.81 18.53 22.88
CA ASP A 1003 -5.41 18.48 21.47
C ASP A 1003 -5.05 17.05 21.02
N PRO A 1004 -6.04 16.27 20.56
CA PRO A 1004 -5.83 14.91 20.08
C PRO A 1004 -4.88 14.80 18.88
N ASP A 1005 -4.83 15.81 18.02
CA ASP A 1005 -4.00 15.81 16.81
C ASP A 1005 -2.52 16.04 17.16
N ALA A 1006 -2.24 16.96 18.08
CA ALA A 1006 -0.90 17.14 18.63
C ALA A 1006 -0.42 15.87 19.34
N TYR A 1007 -1.29 15.22 20.12
CA TYR A 1007 -0.96 13.96 20.77
C TYR A 1007 -0.70 12.84 19.75
N PHE A 1008 -1.50 12.75 18.69
CA PHE A 1008 -1.27 11.79 17.60
C PHE A 1008 0.07 12.03 16.90
N LYS A 1009 0.42 13.29 16.61
CA LYS A 1009 1.71 13.65 16.03
C LYS A 1009 2.88 13.25 16.93
N MET A 1010 2.79 13.52 18.23
CA MET A 1010 3.81 13.11 19.20
C MET A 1010 4.03 11.60 19.19
N ARG A 1011 2.94 10.80 19.23
CA ARG A 1011 3.03 9.33 19.15
C ARG A 1011 3.68 8.86 17.86
N LYS A 1012 3.31 9.47 16.73
CA LYS A 1012 3.86 9.12 15.43
C LYS A 1012 5.36 9.35 15.37
N VAL A 1013 5.86 10.48 15.88
CA VAL A 1013 7.31 10.77 15.90
C VAL A 1013 8.07 9.75 16.76
N ILE A 1014 7.51 9.34 17.90
CA ILE A 1014 8.11 8.31 18.77
C ILE A 1014 8.16 6.95 18.05
N GLU A 1015 7.06 6.56 17.40
CA GLU A 1015 6.98 5.30 16.64
C GLU A 1015 7.89 5.30 15.41
N ASP A 1016 7.95 6.40 14.65
CA ASP A 1016 8.84 6.54 13.49
C ASP A 1016 10.31 6.38 13.94
N GLY A 1017 10.69 7.03 15.04
CA GLY A 1017 12.03 6.87 15.63
C GLY A 1017 12.35 5.43 16.05
N GLY A 1018 11.37 4.71 16.60
CA GLY A 1018 11.53 3.31 17.01
C GLY A 1018 11.58 2.31 15.84
N ASN A 1019 10.96 2.61 14.70
CA ASN A 1019 10.94 1.72 13.53
C ASN A 1019 12.13 1.99 12.57
N LEU A 1020 12.62 3.23 12.48
CA LEU A 1020 13.72 3.60 11.58
C LEU A 1020 15.09 3.04 11.98
N ILE A 1021 15.23 2.51 13.21
CA ILE A 1021 16.49 1.94 13.72
C ILE A 1021 16.73 0.49 13.26
N HIS A 1022 15.92 -0.07 12.37
CA HIS A 1022 16.07 -1.46 11.89
C HIS A 1022 17.47 -1.76 11.33
N ASP A 1023 18.03 -0.83 10.55
CA ASP A 1023 19.36 -0.94 9.92
C ASP A 1023 20.51 -1.11 10.94
N SER A 1024 20.31 -0.73 12.20
CA SER A 1024 21.29 -0.93 13.27
C SER A 1024 21.47 -2.42 13.63
N THR A 1025 20.47 -3.26 13.35
CA THR A 1025 20.50 -4.71 13.64
C THR A 1025 21.15 -5.52 12.51
N ILE A 1026 21.37 -4.92 11.35
CA ILE A 1026 21.98 -5.57 10.19
C ILE A 1026 23.50 -5.38 10.23
N ARG A 1027 24.25 -6.46 9.99
CA ARG A 1027 25.71 -6.44 10.08
C ARG A 1027 26.33 -5.61 8.95
N GLY A 1028 27.27 -4.72 9.31
CA GLY A 1028 28.12 -4.01 8.35
C GLY A 1028 27.53 -2.70 7.81
N THR A 1029 26.32 -2.32 8.23
CA THR A 1029 25.73 -1.02 7.86
C THR A 1029 26.47 0.13 8.54
N LYS A 1030 26.39 1.32 7.94
CA LYS A 1030 26.96 2.55 8.53
C LYS A 1030 26.29 2.88 9.87
N MET A 1031 24.97 2.65 9.95
CA MET A 1031 24.18 2.89 11.16
C MET A 1031 24.62 1.99 12.31
N GLN A 1032 24.84 0.68 12.07
CA GLN A 1032 25.31 -0.26 13.11
C GLN A 1032 26.67 0.15 13.70
N LYS A 1033 27.62 0.60 12.87
CA LYS A 1033 28.94 1.08 13.33
C LYS A 1033 28.81 2.37 14.14
N ALA A 1034 28.07 3.36 13.62
CA ALA A 1034 27.83 4.62 14.30
C ALA A 1034 27.19 4.41 15.69
N PHE A 1035 26.20 3.51 15.77
CA PHE A 1035 25.52 3.17 17.02
C PHE A 1035 26.46 2.53 18.05
N THR A 1036 27.40 1.71 17.59
CA THR A 1036 28.43 1.09 18.44
C THR A 1036 29.39 2.13 19.01
N ASP A 1037 29.85 3.07 18.19
CA ASP A 1037 30.76 4.13 18.61
C ASP A 1037 30.08 5.12 19.57
N GLU A 1038 28.81 5.46 19.31
CA GLU A 1038 28.00 6.33 20.15
C GLU A 1038 27.79 5.72 21.55
N PHE A 1039 27.36 4.45 21.62
CA PHE A 1039 27.18 3.77 22.90
C PHE A 1039 28.48 3.64 23.68
N ARG A 1040 29.59 3.32 23.00
CA ARG A 1040 30.89 3.24 23.65
C ARG A 1040 31.32 4.60 24.23
N THR A 1041 31.02 5.68 23.53
CA THR A 1041 31.32 7.05 23.99
C THR A 1041 30.45 7.43 25.19
N SER A 1042 29.14 7.21 25.11
CA SER A 1042 28.20 7.50 26.20
C SER A 1042 28.51 6.70 27.48
N MET A 1043 28.83 5.40 27.36
CA MET A 1043 29.23 4.58 28.51
C MET A 1043 30.54 5.07 29.14
N ARG A 1044 31.51 5.51 28.31
CA ARG A 1044 32.78 6.07 28.80
C ARG A 1044 32.56 7.36 29.59
N GLU A 1045 31.70 8.24 29.11
CA GLU A 1045 31.37 9.50 29.79
C GLU A 1045 30.71 9.25 31.15
N LYS A 1046 29.73 8.36 31.21
CA LYS A 1046 29.03 8.03 32.47
C LYS A 1046 29.89 7.29 33.49
N LEU A 1047 30.88 6.52 33.04
CA LEU A 1047 31.81 5.79 33.90
C LEU A 1047 33.10 6.57 34.26
N ALA A 1048 33.17 7.87 33.98
CA ALA A 1048 34.39 8.68 34.16
C ALA A 1048 34.98 8.62 35.59
N LYS A 1049 34.16 8.39 36.62
CA LYS A 1049 34.58 8.28 38.03
C LYS A 1049 35.33 6.97 38.35
N LYS A 1050 35.05 5.86 37.65
CA LYS A 1050 35.75 4.56 37.77
C LYS A 1050 36.00 3.95 36.38
N PRO A 1051 37.08 4.35 35.67
CA PRO A 1051 37.31 3.94 34.28
C PRO A 1051 37.69 2.45 34.13
N GLU A 1052 38.14 1.81 35.20
CA GLU A 1052 38.48 0.38 35.25
C GLU A 1052 37.29 -0.54 34.95
N LEU A 1053 36.07 -0.10 35.27
CA LEU A 1053 34.83 -0.87 35.05
C LEU A 1053 34.45 -0.97 33.56
N LEU A 1054 34.96 -0.08 32.72
CA LEU A 1054 34.62 -0.04 31.29
C LEU A 1054 34.99 -1.35 30.58
N ASN A 1055 36.16 -1.91 30.89
CA ASN A 1055 36.62 -3.17 30.27
C ASN A 1055 35.85 -4.39 30.77
N SER A 1056 35.24 -4.32 31.96
CA SER A 1056 34.43 -5.43 32.50
C SER A 1056 32.98 -5.43 32.02
N ILE A 1057 32.43 -4.26 31.65
CA ILE A 1057 31.01 -4.12 31.32
C ILE A 1057 30.77 -4.14 29.80
N VAL A 1058 31.71 -3.62 29.00
CA VAL A 1058 31.56 -3.55 27.54
C VAL A 1058 31.83 -4.94 26.91
N PRO A 1059 30.86 -5.55 26.20
CA PRO A 1059 31.04 -6.85 25.58
C PRO A 1059 31.74 -6.76 24.21
N ASP A 1060 32.24 -7.91 23.73
CA ASP A 1060 32.90 -8.02 22.42
C ASP A 1060 31.93 -8.04 21.23
N PHE A 1061 30.65 -8.35 21.47
CA PHE A 1061 29.61 -8.39 20.43
C PHE A 1061 28.98 -7.01 20.17
N ALA A 1062 28.43 -6.80 18.97
CA ALA A 1062 27.78 -5.54 18.61
C ALA A 1062 26.49 -5.27 19.42
N PRO A 1063 26.16 -3.99 19.71
CA PRO A 1063 24.87 -3.62 20.28
C PRO A 1063 23.69 -4.17 19.46
N GLY A 1064 22.63 -4.62 20.14
CA GLY A 1064 21.45 -5.24 19.51
C GLY A 1064 21.51 -6.76 19.37
N CYS A 1065 22.66 -7.40 19.62
CA CYS A 1065 22.76 -8.87 19.67
C CYS A 1065 22.00 -9.47 20.88
N ARG A 1066 22.02 -8.74 22.00
CA ARG A 1066 21.17 -8.98 23.18
C ARG A 1066 20.24 -7.79 23.35
N ARG A 1067 19.14 -8.00 24.09
CA ARG A 1067 18.17 -6.95 24.41
C ARG A 1067 18.88 -5.75 25.04
N LEU A 1068 18.84 -4.62 24.32
CA LEU A 1068 19.30 -3.34 24.84
C LEU A 1068 18.35 -2.86 25.91
N THR A 1069 18.89 -2.44 27.05
CA THR A 1069 18.10 -1.88 28.14
C THR A 1069 18.62 -0.47 28.41
N PRO A 1070 17.75 0.56 28.34
CA PRO A 1070 18.12 1.90 28.76
C PRO A 1070 18.22 1.92 30.29
N GLY A 1071 19.36 2.37 30.80
CA GLY A 1071 19.63 2.40 32.23
C GLY A 1071 19.99 3.80 32.71
N LYS A 1072 19.01 4.68 32.91
CA LYS A 1072 19.25 6.03 33.46
C LYS A 1072 19.65 5.92 34.94
N GLY A 1073 20.86 6.38 35.27
CA GLY A 1073 21.38 6.32 36.64
C GLY A 1073 22.03 4.99 37.01
N TYR A 1074 22.06 3.99 36.12
CA TYR A 1074 22.69 2.69 36.40
C TYR A 1074 24.20 2.76 36.39
N LEU A 1075 24.79 3.25 35.31
CA LEU A 1075 26.24 3.37 35.21
C LEU A 1075 26.79 4.34 36.27
N GLU A 1076 26.05 5.41 36.54
CA GLU A 1076 26.37 6.37 37.58
C GLU A 1076 26.34 5.72 38.97
N ALA A 1077 25.32 4.91 39.28
CA ALA A 1077 25.21 4.19 40.56
C ALA A 1077 26.35 3.19 40.79
N LEU A 1078 26.88 2.55 39.75
CA LEU A 1078 28.03 1.64 39.87
C LEU A 1078 29.33 2.37 40.24
N THR A 1079 29.43 3.66 39.94
CA THR A 1079 30.61 4.46 40.28
C THR A 1079 30.61 4.99 41.71
N GLU A 1080 29.49 4.90 42.42
CA GLU A 1080 29.38 5.34 43.80
C GLU A 1080 30.16 4.45 44.77
N ASP A 1081 30.51 5.01 45.92
CA ASP A 1081 31.38 4.35 46.90
C ASP A 1081 30.65 3.27 47.71
N ASN A 1082 29.31 3.31 47.72
CA ASN A 1082 28.47 2.33 48.40
C ASN A 1082 28.12 1.11 47.54
N VAL A 1083 28.67 1.01 46.32
CA VAL A 1083 28.44 -0.09 45.39
C VAL A 1083 29.75 -0.78 45.01
N GLU A 1084 29.81 -2.09 45.24
CA GLU A 1084 30.91 -2.96 44.79
C GLU A 1084 30.44 -3.82 43.61
N VAL A 1085 31.21 -3.82 42.51
CA VAL A 1085 30.96 -4.64 41.32
C VAL A 1085 31.87 -5.86 41.35
N VAL A 1086 31.29 -7.06 41.30
CA VAL A 1086 32.01 -8.33 41.35
C VAL A 1086 31.76 -9.12 40.07
N ASN A 1087 32.84 -9.39 39.33
CA ASN A 1087 32.81 -10.20 38.10
C ASN A 1087 33.21 -11.67 38.33
N ASP A 1088 33.65 -11.99 39.55
CA ASP A 1088 34.10 -13.32 39.92
C ASP A 1088 32.90 -14.29 40.03
N PRO A 1089 32.92 -15.48 39.39
CA PRO A 1089 31.81 -16.43 39.49
C PRO A 1089 31.48 -16.85 40.92
N ILE A 1090 30.20 -16.96 41.21
CA ILE A 1090 29.69 -17.49 42.48
C ILE A 1090 29.79 -19.01 42.47
N VAL A 1091 30.44 -19.59 43.48
CA VAL A 1091 30.59 -21.05 43.62
C VAL A 1091 29.45 -21.64 44.44
N GLU A 1092 29.15 -21.05 45.60
CA GLU A 1092 28.10 -21.50 46.50
C GLU A 1092 27.55 -20.32 47.33
N ILE A 1093 26.31 -20.45 47.78
CA ILE A 1093 25.68 -19.55 48.74
C ILE A 1093 25.82 -20.17 50.13
N THR A 1094 26.41 -19.42 51.06
CA THR A 1094 26.60 -19.84 52.46
C THR A 1094 25.43 -19.34 53.31
N GLU A 1095 25.32 -19.78 54.57
CA GLU A 1095 24.23 -19.35 55.46
C GLU A 1095 24.21 -17.83 55.69
N SER A 1096 25.38 -17.18 55.61
CA SER A 1096 25.57 -15.75 55.91
C SER A 1096 25.91 -14.88 54.69
N GLY A 1097 26.04 -15.46 53.49
CA GLY A 1097 26.52 -14.72 52.33
C GLY A 1097 26.81 -15.54 51.08
N VAL A 1098 27.73 -15.04 50.26
CA VAL A 1098 28.08 -15.61 48.96
C VAL A 1098 29.59 -15.87 48.89
N LYS A 1099 29.99 -17.05 48.42
CA LYS A 1099 31.39 -17.43 48.23
C LYS A 1099 31.78 -17.41 46.76
N LEU A 1100 32.85 -16.69 46.46
CA LEU A 1100 33.37 -16.48 45.11
C LEU A 1100 34.44 -17.51 44.74
N ALA A 1101 34.73 -17.67 43.44
CA ALA A 1101 35.76 -18.58 42.96
C ALA A 1101 37.19 -18.20 43.41
N SER A 1102 37.45 -16.91 43.67
CA SER A 1102 38.68 -16.42 44.32
C SER A 1102 38.84 -16.87 45.79
N GLY A 1103 37.82 -17.48 46.40
CA GLY A 1103 37.80 -17.88 47.80
C GLY A 1103 37.37 -16.76 48.76
N ARG A 1104 37.07 -15.55 48.26
CA ARG A 1104 36.51 -14.44 49.06
C ARG A 1104 35.04 -14.71 49.39
N GLU A 1105 34.67 -14.52 50.65
CA GLU A 1105 33.28 -14.59 51.12
C GLU A 1105 32.73 -13.18 51.38
N ILE A 1106 31.54 -12.91 50.86
CA ILE A 1106 30.83 -11.63 51.01
C ILE A 1106 29.57 -11.86 51.84
N GLN A 1107 29.53 -11.25 53.03
CA GLN A 1107 28.38 -11.33 53.94
C GLN A 1107 27.25 -10.39 53.49
N LEU A 1108 26.03 -10.91 53.41
CA LEU A 1108 24.86 -10.21 52.90
C LEU A 1108 23.65 -10.45 53.80
N ASP A 1109 22.87 -9.40 54.03
CA ASP A 1109 21.60 -9.47 54.76
C ASP A 1109 20.43 -9.86 53.85
N ALA A 1110 20.51 -9.46 52.57
CA ALA A 1110 19.50 -9.76 51.56
C ALA A 1110 20.14 -10.03 50.19
N ILE A 1111 19.54 -10.95 49.43
CA ILE A 1111 19.92 -11.29 48.06
C ILE A 1111 18.72 -11.06 47.15
N ALA A 1112 18.88 -10.18 46.18
CA ALA A 1112 17.93 -9.90 45.11
C ALA A 1112 18.37 -10.59 43.81
N CYS A 1113 17.64 -11.63 43.41
CA CYS A 1113 17.84 -12.35 42.17
C CYS A 1113 17.12 -11.62 41.02
N ALA A 1114 17.91 -10.98 40.16
CA ALA A 1114 17.46 -10.35 38.91
C ALA A 1114 17.80 -11.25 37.71
N THR A 1115 17.47 -12.54 37.83
CA THR A 1115 17.84 -13.61 36.88
C THR A 1115 16.80 -13.86 35.79
N GLY A 1116 15.72 -13.07 35.78
CA GLY A 1116 14.74 -13.01 34.69
C GLY A 1116 13.72 -14.16 34.71
N PHE A 1117 13.28 -14.55 33.52
CA PHE A 1117 12.24 -15.56 33.30
C PHE A 1117 12.75 -16.64 32.35
N LYS A 1118 12.11 -17.82 32.36
CA LYS A 1118 12.36 -18.84 31.33
C LYS A 1118 11.69 -18.41 30.03
N ILE A 1119 12.48 -18.00 29.05
CA ILE A 1119 12.04 -17.49 27.74
C ILE A 1119 12.12 -18.64 26.72
N SER A 1120 11.22 -18.66 25.74
CA SER A 1120 11.22 -19.63 24.62
C SER A 1120 11.00 -21.10 25.00
N ALA A 1121 10.44 -21.37 26.18
CA ALA A 1121 10.06 -22.72 26.59
C ALA A 1121 8.60 -23.06 26.17
N PRO A 1122 8.31 -24.34 25.87
CA PRO A 1122 6.93 -24.81 25.73
C PRO A 1122 6.09 -24.47 26.98
N PRO A 1123 4.76 -24.40 26.86
CA PRO A 1123 3.89 -24.31 28.03
C PRO A 1123 4.23 -25.40 29.06
N ASN A 1124 4.26 -25.03 30.35
CA ASN A 1124 4.56 -25.99 31.44
C ASN A 1124 3.43 -26.99 31.69
N PHE A 1125 2.29 -26.75 31.05
CA PHE A 1125 1.16 -27.64 31.03
C PHE A 1125 1.18 -28.45 29.74
N GLU A 1126 0.61 -29.64 29.80
CA GLU A 1126 0.68 -30.58 28.69
C GLU A 1126 -0.27 -30.16 27.56
N VAL A 1127 0.28 -29.88 26.37
CA VAL A 1127 -0.47 -29.62 25.14
C VAL A 1127 -0.23 -30.76 24.17
N ARG A 1128 -1.26 -31.56 23.89
CA ARG A 1128 -1.22 -32.73 22.99
C ARG A 1128 -2.00 -32.46 21.71
N GLY A 1129 -1.31 -32.54 20.57
CA GLY A 1129 -1.88 -32.41 19.24
C GLY A 1129 -2.32 -33.75 18.65
N LYS A 1130 -2.33 -33.84 17.32
CA LYS A 1130 -2.62 -35.09 16.59
C LYS A 1130 -1.62 -36.19 16.98
N ASN A 1131 -2.08 -37.43 16.95
CA ASN A 1131 -1.27 -38.63 17.25
C ASN A 1131 -0.66 -38.64 18.67
N GLY A 1132 -1.16 -37.83 19.59
CA GLY A 1132 -0.66 -37.75 20.97
C GLY A 1132 0.69 -37.04 21.12
N GLN A 1133 1.22 -36.42 20.06
CA GLN A 1133 2.47 -35.67 20.10
C GLN A 1133 2.33 -34.45 21.01
N THR A 1134 3.29 -34.24 21.92
CA THR A 1134 3.30 -33.07 22.79
C THR A 1134 3.97 -31.88 22.12
N LEU A 1135 3.53 -30.66 22.46
CA LEU A 1135 4.14 -29.44 21.92
C LEU A 1135 5.61 -29.30 22.35
N ALA A 1136 5.95 -29.79 23.55
CA ALA A 1136 7.33 -29.81 24.05
C ALA A 1136 8.26 -30.71 23.20
N GLU A 1137 7.80 -31.89 22.81
CA GLU A 1137 8.53 -32.78 21.90
C GLU A 1137 8.70 -32.13 20.52
N ARG A 1138 7.63 -31.51 19.97
CA ARG A 1138 7.67 -30.88 18.64
C ARG A 1138 8.64 -29.69 18.57
N TRP A 1139 8.84 -28.98 19.69
CA TRP A 1139 9.74 -27.83 19.79
C TRP A 1139 11.18 -28.19 20.21
N THR A 1140 11.50 -29.47 20.35
CA THR A 1140 12.87 -29.92 20.63
C THR A 1140 13.55 -30.33 19.33
N PRO A 1141 14.74 -29.81 18.96
CA PRO A 1141 15.67 -29.02 19.78
C PRO A 1141 15.43 -27.50 19.79
N HIS A 1142 14.66 -26.95 18.83
CA HIS A 1142 14.30 -25.54 18.79
C HIS A 1142 12.83 -25.33 18.37
N PRO A 1143 12.14 -24.29 18.88
CA PRO A 1143 10.73 -24.08 18.61
C PRO A 1143 10.51 -23.55 17.18
N GLU A 1144 9.57 -24.16 16.48
CA GLU A 1144 9.15 -23.79 15.12
C GLU A 1144 7.67 -23.41 15.10
N SER A 1145 7.34 -22.42 14.27
CA SER A 1145 5.96 -21.99 14.07
C SER A 1145 5.83 -21.27 12.74
N TYR A 1146 4.63 -21.27 12.16
CA TYR A 1146 4.30 -20.49 10.99
C TYR A 1146 3.88 -19.08 11.41
N LEU A 1147 4.65 -18.07 10.96
CA LEU A 1147 4.40 -16.65 11.23
C LEU A 1147 4.20 -16.33 12.73
N SER A 1148 4.81 -17.11 13.63
CA SER A 1148 4.65 -16.98 15.09
C SER A 1148 3.23 -17.21 15.63
N ILE A 1149 2.29 -17.69 14.80
CA ILE A 1149 0.86 -17.80 15.14
C ILE A 1149 0.38 -19.26 15.21
N ALA A 1150 0.92 -20.18 14.42
CA ALA A 1150 0.42 -21.57 14.38
C ALA A 1150 1.56 -22.59 14.25
N VAL A 1151 1.30 -23.84 14.64
CA VAL A 1151 2.26 -24.96 14.55
C VAL A 1151 1.58 -26.12 13.81
N ASP A 1152 2.34 -26.85 12.99
CA ASP A 1152 1.86 -28.09 12.38
C ASP A 1152 1.72 -29.20 13.43
N GLY A 1153 0.74 -30.09 13.25
CA GLY A 1153 0.36 -31.14 14.20
C GLY A 1153 -0.66 -30.70 15.26
N PHE A 1154 -1.00 -29.41 15.35
CA PHE A 1154 -1.90 -28.85 16.37
C PHE A 1154 -3.08 -28.08 15.73
N PRO A 1155 -4.13 -28.79 15.28
CA PRO A 1155 -5.29 -28.16 14.62
C PRO A 1155 -6.00 -27.18 15.55
N ASN A 1156 -6.47 -26.05 15.00
CA ASN A 1156 -7.21 -25.02 15.73
C ASN A 1156 -6.47 -24.45 16.95
N TYR A 1157 -5.17 -24.71 17.09
CA TYR A 1157 -4.33 -24.14 18.14
C TYR A 1157 -3.57 -22.95 17.56
N LEU A 1158 -3.91 -21.76 18.04
CA LEU A 1158 -3.31 -20.51 17.63
C LEU A 1158 -2.55 -19.91 18.81
N MET A 1159 -1.49 -19.16 18.52
CA MET A 1159 -0.64 -18.50 19.50
C MET A 1159 -0.64 -17.00 19.21
N MET A 1160 -0.55 -16.20 20.26
CA MET A 1160 -0.15 -14.81 20.14
C MET A 1160 1.20 -14.66 20.80
N PHE A 1161 2.10 -13.95 20.14
CA PHE A 1161 3.48 -13.80 20.56
C PHE A 1161 4.24 -15.13 20.67
N GLY A 1162 4.04 -16.00 19.66
CA GLY A 1162 4.70 -17.29 19.56
C GLY A 1162 6.19 -17.20 19.21
N PRO A 1163 6.86 -18.33 18.93
CA PRO A 1163 8.28 -18.35 18.59
C PRO A 1163 8.60 -17.40 17.43
N ASN A 1164 9.71 -16.65 17.54
CA ASN A 1164 10.17 -15.67 16.54
C ASN A 1164 9.29 -14.40 16.35
N SER A 1165 8.37 -14.09 17.28
CA SER A 1165 7.55 -12.86 17.23
C SER A 1165 8.24 -11.61 17.77
N ALA A 1166 9.33 -11.77 18.52
CA ALA A 1166 10.01 -10.66 19.19
C ALA A 1166 10.93 -9.94 18.20
N ILE A 1167 10.67 -8.65 17.97
CA ILE A 1167 11.51 -7.77 17.15
C ILE A 1167 12.36 -6.85 18.03
N GLY A 1168 13.53 -6.46 17.54
CA GLY A 1168 14.46 -5.57 18.24
C GLY A 1168 14.19 -4.07 18.05
N PHE A 1169 13.08 -3.69 17.41
CA PHE A 1169 12.73 -2.34 16.98
C PHE A 1169 11.20 -2.19 16.96
N GLY A 1170 10.67 -0.97 16.98
CA GLY A 1170 9.23 -0.70 16.95
C GLY A 1170 8.44 -1.11 18.21
N SER A 1171 7.13 -0.87 18.21
CA SER A 1171 6.24 -1.16 19.33
C SER A 1171 5.62 -2.55 19.28
N LEU A 1172 5.80 -3.30 20.38
CA LEU A 1172 5.23 -4.65 20.54
C LEU A 1172 3.70 -4.66 20.50
N THR A 1173 3.04 -3.62 21.04
CA THR A 1173 1.57 -3.58 21.10
C THR A 1173 0.96 -3.62 19.71
N LYS A 1174 1.62 -3.04 18.71
CA LYS A 1174 1.13 -3.03 17.33
C LYS A 1174 1.17 -4.40 16.67
N ILE A 1175 2.21 -5.18 16.94
CA ILE A 1175 2.34 -6.55 16.42
C ILE A 1175 1.21 -7.41 16.96
N LEU A 1176 0.96 -7.32 18.27
CA LEU A 1176 -0.11 -8.07 18.93
C LEU A 1176 -1.50 -7.73 18.38
N GLU A 1177 -1.76 -6.46 18.06
CA GLU A 1177 -2.98 -6.06 17.36
C GLU A 1177 -3.09 -6.73 15.98
N GLN A 1178 -2.00 -6.79 15.21
CA GLN A 1178 -2.00 -7.43 13.89
C GLN A 1178 -2.15 -8.96 13.96
N GLU A 1179 -1.49 -9.61 14.91
CA GLU A 1179 -1.66 -11.04 15.18
C GLU A 1179 -3.13 -11.34 15.57
N CYS A 1180 -3.72 -10.51 16.43
CA CYS A 1180 -5.13 -10.61 16.80
C CYS A 1180 -6.06 -10.45 15.58
N ASP A 1181 -5.84 -9.45 14.75
CA ASP A 1181 -6.63 -9.24 13.53
C ASP A 1181 -6.48 -10.41 12.54
N TYR A 1182 -5.33 -11.07 12.50
CA TYR A 1182 -5.12 -12.27 11.71
C TYR A 1182 -5.89 -13.47 12.26
N VAL A 1183 -5.87 -13.67 13.58
CA VAL A 1183 -6.69 -14.69 14.26
C VAL A 1183 -8.19 -14.45 14.02
N VAL A 1184 -8.66 -13.20 14.07
CA VAL A 1184 -10.04 -12.82 13.72
C VAL A 1184 -10.39 -13.24 12.29
N LYS A 1185 -9.49 -13.01 11.33
CA LYS A 1185 -9.69 -13.42 9.93
C LYS A 1185 -9.79 -14.94 9.79
N ILE A 1186 -8.97 -15.69 10.52
CA ILE A 1186 -9.03 -17.16 10.57
C ILE A 1186 -10.40 -17.62 11.07
N ILE A 1187 -10.82 -17.12 12.24
CA ILE A 1187 -12.10 -17.51 12.86
C ILE A 1187 -13.27 -17.17 11.93
N ARG A 1188 -13.28 -15.96 11.35
CA ARG A 1188 -14.32 -15.54 10.40
C ARG A 1188 -14.36 -16.43 9.16
N LYS A 1189 -13.19 -16.86 8.65
CA LYS A 1189 -13.13 -17.80 7.53
C LYS A 1189 -13.69 -19.17 7.91
N MET A 1190 -13.32 -19.69 9.08
CA MET A 1190 -13.87 -20.96 9.58
C MET A 1190 -15.40 -20.90 9.74
N GLN A 1191 -15.94 -19.79 10.24
CA GLN A 1191 -17.39 -19.60 10.36
C GLN A 1191 -18.10 -19.48 8.99
N LYS A 1192 -17.51 -18.72 8.05
CA LYS A 1192 -18.14 -18.46 6.74
C LYS A 1192 -18.15 -19.68 5.83
N GLU A 1193 -17.08 -20.47 5.86
CA GLU A 1193 -16.87 -21.63 4.99
C GLU A 1193 -17.12 -22.96 5.73
N GLU A 1194 -17.60 -22.90 6.98
CA GLU A 1194 -17.97 -24.04 7.82
C GLU A 1194 -16.85 -25.08 8.03
N TYR A 1195 -15.61 -24.61 8.20
CA TYR A 1195 -14.48 -25.50 8.46
C TYR A 1195 -14.45 -25.99 9.91
N ALA A 1196 -14.29 -27.30 10.08
CA ALA A 1196 -14.09 -27.91 11.40
C ALA A 1196 -12.67 -27.74 11.95
N THR A 1197 -11.66 -27.74 11.06
CA THR A 1197 -10.24 -27.74 11.45
C THR A 1197 -9.42 -26.82 10.54
N ILE A 1198 -8.49 -26.07 11.11
CA ILE A 1198 -7.46 -25.31 10.40
C ILE A 1198 -6.08 -25.63 10.97
N GLU A 1199 -5.09 -25.79 10.08
CA GLU A 1199 -3.72 -26.16 10.44
C GLU A 1199 -2.76 -25.66 9.33
N PRO A 1200 -1.56 -25.15 9.68
CA PRO A 1200 -0.54 -24.86 8.68
C PRO A 1200 0.01 -26.16 8.08
N LYS A 1201 0.37 -26.14 6.79
CA LYS A 1201 1.10 -27.26 6.18
C LYS A 1201 2.51 -27.32 6.78
N SER A 1202 2.99 -28.53 7.09
CA SER A 1202 4.34 -28.76 7.64
C SER A 1202 5.44 -28.17 6.76
N GLU A 1203 5.32 -28.30 5.44
CA GLU A 1203 6.23 -27.67 4.46
C GLU A 1203 6.35 -26.16 4.66
N ARG A 1204 5.25 -25.47 4.97
CA ARG A 1204 5.24 -24.00 5.13
C ARG A 1204 5.84 -23.55 6.45
N VAL A 1205 5.73 -24.39 7.49
CA VAL A 1205 6.45 -24.17 8.75
C VAL A 1205 7.95 -24.29 8.49
N ALA A 1206 8.39 -25.32 7.77
CA ALA A 1206 9.79 -25.53 7.42
C ALA A 1206 10.35 -24.39 6.53
N ASP A 1207 9.61 -23.98 5.49
CA ASP A 1207 9.99 -22.84 4.63
C ASP A 1207 10.24 -21.56 5.45
N PHE A 1208 9.34 -21.26 6.39
CA PHE A 1208 9.46 -20.08 7.24
C PHE A 1208 10.64 -20.20 8.22
N SER A 1209 10.84 -21.37 8.82
CA SER A 1209 12.04 -21.64 9.64
C SER A 1209 13.34 -21.43 8.85
N GLN A 1210 13.40 -21.90 7.59
CA GLN A 1210 14.56 -21.71 6.72
C GLN A 1210 14.78 -20.23 6.39
N TYR A 1211 13.70 -19.51 6.06
CA TYR A 1211 13.76 -18.07 5.81
C TYR A 1211 14.32 -17.30 7.02
N ILE A 1212 13.83 -17.62 8.21
CA ILE A 1212 14.33 -17.04 9.47
C ILE A 1212 15.83 -17.34 9.64
N GLY A 1213 16.23 -18.58 9.38
CA GLY A 1213 17.62 -19.00 9.45
C GLY A 1213 18.53 -18.19 8.52
N GLU A 1214 18.14 -17.97 7.27
CA GLU A 1214 18.91 -17.13 6.33
C GLU A 1214 18.90 -15.65 6.72
N TYR A 1215 17.77 -15.13 7.20
CA TYR A 1215 17.66 -13.75 7.65
C TYR A 1215 18.64 -13.45 8.79
N PHE A 1216 18.65 -14.27 9.85
CA PHE A 1216 19.48 -13.99 11.02
C PHE A 1216 20.99 -14.12 10.78
N LYS A 1217 21.45 -14.86 9.76
CA LYS A 1217 22.88 -14.93 9.39
C LYS A 1217 23.49 -13.56 9.08
N ASN A 1218 22.69 -12.63 8.58
CA ASN A 1218 23.14 -11.29 8.18
C ASN A 1218 22.96 -10.24 9.30
N THR A 1219 22.45 -10.64 10.46
CA THR A 1219 22.17 -9.73 11.58
C THR A 1219 23.24 -9.78 12.65
N VAL A 1220 23.24 -8.81 13.57
CA VAL A 1220 24.12 -8.79 14.74
C VAL A 1220 23.87 -9.95 15.71
N VAL A 1221 22.69 -10.59 15.66
CA VAL A 1221 22.29 -11.70 16.54
C VAL A 1221 23.17 -12.93 16.33
N SER A 1222 23.74 -13.11 15.15
CA SER A 1222 24.68 -14.21 14.86
C SER A 1222 26.09 -14.00 15.44
N MET A 1223 26.37 -12.88 16.14
CA MET A 1223 27.70 -12.60 16.70
C MET A 1223 27.93 -13.23 18.08
N ASP A 1224 26.87 -13.58 18.82
CA ASP A 1224 26.94 -14.22 20.15
C ASP A 1224 26.88 -15.75 20.08
N THR A 1225 27.01 -16.34 18.88
CA THR A 1225 27.19 -17.80 18.74
C THR A 1225 28.64 -18.16 19.06
N LYS A 1226 28.91 -18.40 20.35
CA LYS A 1226 30.05 -19.20 20.81
C LYS A 1226 29.66 -20.65 20.99
#